data_AF-A0A957W1C4-F1
#
_entry.id   AF-A0A957W1C4-F1
#
_cell.length_a   1.000
_cell.length_b   1.000
_cell.length_c   1.000
_cell.angle_alpha   90.00
_cell.angle_beta   90.00
_cell.angle_gamma   90.00
#
_symmetry.space_group_name_H-M   'P 1'
#
loop_
_entity.id
_entity.type
_entity.pdbx_description
1 polymer ?
#
loop_
_entity_poly.entity_id
_entity_poly.type
_entity_poly.pdbx_seq_one_letter_code
_entity_poly.pdbx_strand_id
1 'polypeptide(L)'
;MRQKLVVVKLVALLLLFAAWPAQGAGEITLNLLGTYETGIFDGGAAEILTYDPATQRLFVVNAEDVSVDIINISDPTSPARVNRIDAAEFGGSANSVAVKDGLVAVAIEAETKQDPGQVVFLDIDGNLLNSVEVGALPDMVTFTPDGQKVLVANEGEPNDDYTVDPEGSISIIDISGGAENATVVTADFTAFNEQLDSLTAAGVRIFGPDASVAQDLEPEYIAVSPDSATAYVTLQEANALAVVDINGGVVSNIVPLGFKDHAASMQTYEFANLPVLGTTAAGQDITLGGFSGLYFEGINPVNGNFIFVTHPDRGPNAEPIDTDGDGVDERPFPLPDYQARIIRFEANPATGTAEVIEQIGLTRADGTPITGLPNLAGDSGLAYADELPTDLQGNVLDDDPFGADLEGVVIAPDSTYWMVDEYRPAIYHFDAAGVLIDRFVPEGSNDSGVDVGTEAIPAVFAQRRANRGFEAVAYQDGKLYAFIQSPIDNPDVENDANSKASIVNRILEFDTATGTTTGQYAYLIEGGASDKIGDAVSVGNGEMLVIERDSAVGAEALKKVFLISLDGATNLNDLDESMVGPGGTLESLDAEGLAAAGIEPVQKTLYVDLIAAGYLAGDKAEGLALIDENRIAVLNDNDFQLIGTFNVETGLLDDNPDPVQPVLGIITLNNAFDASNEDGMINLTSWPVLGMYQPDAIATFEANGQTYLITANEGDSRDYDGFSEETTVGEVELDPDAFPNAAELQAPSAMGNLKITNTLGDTDGDGDYDKLYAFGGRSFSIWDTNGKLVYDSGSMIEQVTAAAFPDYFNASNDANDFDDRSDSKGPEPEGVATGVIDGRTYAFIGLERMGGIVTVDVTDPTNPTFVDYTNNRDFSGDPEAGTAGDLGPEGLVFITAEDSPIGQSLLAVANEVSGSTSLYEINVAEPEPTAEGEDVTDEAATASETAAIEDTETDSEEATTEEPEAETTAEEEAPADLVEGVVVKNFAGNVLTFTLGNEQFIVPNEDEVTLPLSPGRYTYTGSTPEGAVSGEFTLSAGSQVQVTLYFDGKGMLNSYQEP
;
A
#
# COMPACT_ATOMS: atom_id res chain seq x y z
N MET A 1 16.38 29.38 -19.18
CA MET A 1 16.32 28.11 -19.95
C MET A 1 15.70 26.96 -19.13
N ARG A 2 15.66 27.06 -17.79
CA ARG A 2 14.95 26.15 -16.88
C ARG A 2 13.42 25.99 -17.14
N GLN A 3 12.75 27.00 -17.67
CA GLN A 3 11.31 26.94 -18.01
C GLN A 3 10.91 26.10 -19.25
N LYS A 4 11.88 25.56 -20.02
CA LYS A 4 11.58 24.73 -21.21
C LYS A 4 11.75 23.23 -20.99
N LEU A 5 12.32 22.81 -19.85
CA LEU A 5 12.53 21.41 -19.50
C LEU A 5 11.28 20.79 -18.83
N VAL A 6 10.50 21.62 -18.12
CA VAL A 6 9.22 21.25 -17.48
C VAL A 6 8.18 20.79 -18.52
N VAL A 7 8.14 21.43 -19.70
CA VAL A 7 7.15 21.12 -20.75
C VAL A 7 7.41 19.80 -21.48
N VAL A 8 8.63 19.24 -21.39
CA VAL A 8 8.98 17.96 -22.04
C VAL A 8 8.90 16.80 -21.05
N LYS A 9 9.17 17.01 -19.75
CA LYS A 9 8.89 16.04 -18.68
C LYS A 9 7.38 15.79 -18.51
N LEU A 10 6.54 16.82 -18.68
CA LEU A 10 5.08 16.69 -18.56
C LEU A 10 4.46 15.70 -19.56
N VAL A 11 4.98 15.58 -20.78
CA VAL A 11 4.38 14.70 -21.80
C VAL A 11 4.69 13.21 -21.54
N ALA A 12 5.78 12.90 -20.82
CA ALA A 12 6.10 11.54 -20.43
C ALA A 12 5.33 11.10 -19.17
N LEU A 13 5.13 12.02 -18.20
CA LEU A 13 4.25 11.78 -17.05
C LEU A 13 2.78 11.64 -17.49
N LEU A 14 2.30 12.46 -18.44
CA LEU A 14 0.96 12.34 -19.04
C LEU A 14 0.76 11.07 -19.88
N LEU A 15 1.83 10.37 -20.30
CA LEU A 15 1.72 9.12 -21.06
C LEU A 15 1.84 7.86 -20.16
N LEU A 16 2.30 8.01 -18.93
CA LEU A 16 2.28 6.96 -17.89
C LEU A 16 0.88 6.79 -17.25
N PHE A 17 0.02 7.81 -17.33
CA PHE A 17 -1.39 7.72 -16.96
C PHE A 17 -2.31 7.18 -18.08
N ALA A 18 -1.77 6.84 -19.26
CA ALA A 18 -2.55 6.33 -20.39
C ALA A 18 -2.83 4.81 -20.32
N ALA A 19 -2.48 4.15 -19.21
CA ALA A 19 -2.83 2.77 -18.91
C ALA A 19 -3.30 2.59 -17.45
N TRP A 20 -4.10 3.53 -16.94
CA TRP A 20 -5.19 3.12 -16.05
C TRP A 20 -6.10 2.15 -16.83
N PRO A 21 -6.75 1.16 -16.19
CA PRO A 21 -7.77 0.39 -16.90
C PRO A 21 -8.71 1.37 -17.58
N ALA A 22 -9.07 1.09 -18.83
CA ALA A 22 -10.08 1.88 -19.51
C ALA A 22 -11.27 2.03 -18.56
N GLN A 23 -11.65 3.29 -18.31
CA GLN A 23 -12.69 3.72 -17.37
C GLN A 23 -13.76 2.63 -17.24
N GLY A 24 -13.75 1.93 -16.11
CA GLY A 24 -14.68 0.84 -15.88
C GLY A 24 -16.10 1.42 -15.95
N ALA A 25 -17.04 0.69 -16.56
CA ALA A 25 -18.44 1.10 -16.53
C ALA A 25 -18.86 1.28 -15.05
N GLY A 26 -19.15 2.52 -14.63
CA GLY A 26 -19.48 2.87 -13.24
C GLY A 26 -18.46 3.71 -12.46
N GLU A 27 -17.35 4.14 -13.05
CA GLU A 27 -16.45 5.14 -12.40
C GLU A 27 -17.05 6.56 -12.45
N ILE A 28 -16.94 7.30 -11.34
CA ILE A 28 -17.44 8.68 -11.20
C ILE A 28 -16.30 9.70 -11.25
N THR A 29 -16.59 10.93 -11.68
CA THR A 29 -15.67 12.07 -11.63
C THR A 29 -16.35 13.31 -11.07
N LEU A 30 -15.60 14.15 -10.34
CA LEU A 30 -16.10 15.43 -9.83
C LEU A 30 -15.75 16.56 -10.79
N ASN A 31 -16.76 17.29 -11.26
CA ASN A 31 -16.57 18.40 -12.19
C ASN A 31 -17.08 19.70 -11.56
N LEU A 32 -16.17 20.65 -11.30
CA LEU A 32 -16.53 21.93 -10.72
C LEU A 32 -17.49 22.70 -11.65
N LEU A 33 -18.66 23.06 -11.13
CA LEU A 33 -19.69 23.84 -11.83
C LEU A 33 -19.57 25.33 -11.53
N GLY A 34 -19.46 25.67 -10.26
CA GLY A 34 -19.45 27.06 -9.79
C GLY A 34 -19.10 27.17 -8.32
N THR A 35 -18.65 28.36 -7.96
CA THR A 35 -18.18 28.69 -6.61
C THR A 35 -18.82 30.00 -6.16
N TYR A 36 -19.26 30.05 -4.91
CA TYR A 36 -19.61 31.29 -4.21
C TYR A 36 -18.45 31.67 -3.30
N GLU A 37 -18.05 32.94 -3.34
CA GLU A 37 -16.94 33.46 -2.52
C GLU A 37 -17.45 34.54 -1.58
N THR A 38 -17.03 34.48 -0.32
CA THR A 38 -17.31 35.52 0.68
C THR A 38 -16.34 36.70 0.56
N GLY A 39 -15.12 36.43 0.07
CA GLY A 39 -14.01 37.38 -0.01
C GLY A 39 -13.26 37.57 1.31
N ILE A 40 -13.43 36.65 2.26
CA ILE A 40 -12.72 36.58 3.55
C ILE A 40 -11.78 35.36 3.46
N PHE A 41 -10.52 35.55 3.83
CA PHE A 41 -9.48 34.52 3.81
C PHE A 41 -9.07 34.22 5.25
N ASP A 42 -8.86 32.94 5.57
CA ASP A 42 -8.31 32.44 6.83
C ASP A 42 -9.06 32.96 8.07
N GLY A 43 -10.31 32.51 8.22
CA GLY A 43 -11.15 32.91 9.34
C GLY A 43 -12.53 32.26 9.35
N GLY A 44 -12.66 30.97 9.09
CA GLY A 44 -13.96 30.32 9.30
C GLY A 44 -15.08 30.80 8.39
N ALA A 45 -14.76 31.36 7.21
CA ALA A 45 -15.74 32.09 6.41
C ALA A 45 -16.68 31.18 5.60
N ALA A 46 -16.40 29.88 5.55
CA ALA A 46 -17.22 28.83 4.99
C ALA A 46 -16.82 27.47 5.59
N GLU A 47 -17.39 27.13 6.75
CA GLU A 47 -17.05 25.93 7.54
C GLU A 47 -18.09 24.81 7.29
N ILE A 48 -19.23 24.91 7.97
CA ILE A 48 -20.31 23.93 7.91
C ILE A 48 -21.38 24.35 6.91
N LEU A 49 -21.85 23.39 6.09
CA LEU A 49 -22.96 23.61 5.17
C LEU A 49 -24.05 22.54 5.23
N THR A 50 -25.26 22.93 4.83
CA THR A 50 -26.38 22.02 4.62
C THR A 50 -27.22 22.43 3.41
N TYR A 51 -28.05 21.51 2.89
CA TYR A 51 -28.85 21.71 1.68
C TYR A 51 -30.34 21.45 1.90
N ASP A 52 -31.19 22.39 1.45
CA ASP A 52 -32.64 22.19 1.36
C ASP A 52 -33.09 21.92 -0.09
N PRO A 53 -33.60 20.71 -0.40
CA PRO A 53 -33.98 20.33 -1.76
C PRO A 53 -35.23 21.06 -2.27
N ALA A 54 -36.14 21.45 -1.38
CA ALA A 54 -37.39 22.09 -1.76
C ALA A 54 -37.17 23.51 -2.31
N THR A 55 -36.21 24.25 -1.75
CA THR A 55 -35.88 25.61 -2.17
C THR A 55 -34.61 25.71 -3.01
N GLN A 56 -33.83 24.62 -3.11
CA GLN A 56 -32.54 24.55 -3.79
C GLN A 56 -31.57 25.59 -3.23
N ARG A 57 -31.46 25.62 -1.90
CA ARG A 57 -30.62 26.56 -1.16
C ARG A 57 -29.64 25.81 -0.27
N LEU A 58 -28.41 26.30 -0.25
CA LEU A 58 -27.42 25.97 0.77
C LEU A 58 -27.51 26.97 1.92
N PHE A 59 -27.24 26.49 3.12
CA PHE A 59 -27.01 27.28 4.32
C PHE A 59 -25.58 27.02 4.73
N VAL A 60 -24.75 28.05 4.83
CA VAL A 60 -23.30 27.95 5.05
C VAL A 60 -22.92 28.84 6.23
N VAL A 61 -22.25 28.28 7.22
CA VAL A 61 -21.72 29.01 8.38
C VAL A 61 -20.56 29.90 7.92
N ASN A 62 -20.53 31.12 8.47
CA ASN A 62 -19.43 32.05 8.33
C ASN A 62 -19.15 32.63 9.72
N ALA A 63 -18.20 32.02 10.43
CA ALA A 63 -17.87 32.35 11.81
C ALA A 63 -17.28 33.77 11.93
N GLU A 64 -16.39 34.19 11.02
CA GLU A 64 -15.80 35.55 11.06
C GLU A 64 -16.85 36.67 10.91
N ASP A 65 -17.85 36.52 10.03
CA ASP A 65 -18.96 37.48 9.92
C ASP A 65 -20.08 37.21 10.94
N VAL A 66 -19.95 36.17 11.78
CA VAL A 66 -20.91 35.79 12.82
C VAL A 66 -22.30 35.58 12.20
N SER A 67 -22.37 34.74 11.17
CA SER A 67 -23.57 34.61 10.33
C SER A 67 -23.75 33.24 9.67
N VAL A 68 -24.94 33.02 9.09
CA VAL A 68 -25.21 31.91 8.17
C VAL A 68 -25.67 32.47 6.83
N ASP A 69 -24.92 32.22 5.77
CA ASP A 69 -25.26 32.60 4.40
C ASP A 69 -26.27 31.65 3.79
N ILE A 70 -27.33 32.20 3.18
CA ILE A 70 -28.34 31.44 2.44
C ILE A 70 -28.06 31.63 0.95
N ILE A 71 -27.56 30.59 0.31
CA ILE A 71 -27.08 30.61 -1.08
C ILE A 71 -28.06 29.84 -1.97
N ASN A 72 -28.54 30.47 -3.04
CA ASN A 72 -29.37 29.81 -4.04
C ASN A 72 -28.48 29.07 -5.04
N ILE A 73 -28.78 27.80 -5.27
CA ILE A 73 -28.06 26.94 -6.23
C ILE A 73 -28.96 26.37 -7.32
N SER A 74 -30.15 26.95 -7.55
CA SER A 74 -31.05 26.53 -8.65
C SER A 74 -30.39 26.61 -10.04
N ASP A 75 -29.34 27.42 -10.16
CA ASP A 75 -28.32 27.33 -11.20
C ASP A 75 -26.96 27.10 -10.51
N PRO A 76 -26.49 25.85 -10.40
CA PRO A 76 -25.25 25.53 -9.68
C PRO A 76 -23.98 26.05 -10.37
N THR A 77 -24.08 26.54 -11.61
CA THR A 77 -22.95 27.20 -12.30
C THR A 77 -22.76 28.66 -11.89
N SER A 78 -23.72 29.22 -11.14
CA SER A 78 -23.69 30.60 -10.66
C SER A 78 -24.37 30.72 -9.29
N PRO A 79 -23.85 30.01 -8.25
CA PRO A 79 -24.41 30.09 -6.91
C PRO A 79 -24.38 31.54 -6.40
N ALA A 80 -25.44 31.95 -5.70
CA ALA A 80 -25.57 33.34 -5.25
C ALA A 80 -26.29 33.45 -3.91
N ARG A 81 -25.69 34.18 -2.97
CA ARG A 81 -26.34 34.54 -1.70
C ARG A 81 -27.63 35.31 -1.94
N VAL A 82 -28.73 34.78 -1.40
CA VAL A 82 -30.07 35.38 -1.45
C VAL A 82 -30.50 36.00 -0.13
N ASN A 83 -29.97 35.51 0.99
CA ASN A 83 -30.21 36.07 2.32
C ASN A 83 -29.04 35.72 3.27
N ARG A 84 -29.06 36.28 4.48
CA ARG A 84 -28.11 36.01 5.55
C ARG A 84 -28.86 36.02 6.89
N ILE A 85 -28.54 35.07 7.75
CA ILE A 85 -28.97 35.03 9.15
C ILE A 85 -27.86 35.68 9.97
N ASP A 86 -28.18 36.71 10.74
CA ASP A 86 -27.24 37.40 11.63
C ASP A 86 -27.21 36.68 12.98
N ALA A 87 -26.17 35.88 13.24
CA ALA A 87 -26.07 35.08 14.45
C ALA A 87 -25.83 35.94 15.70
N ALA A 88 -25.24 37.13 15.53
CA ALA A 88 -25.05 38.09 16.62
C ALA A 88 -26.38 38.58 17.22
N GLU A 89 -27.51 38.53 16.48
CA GLU A 89 -28.84 38.80 17.04
C GLU A 89 -29.26 37.77 18.11
N PHE A 90 -28.64 36.59 18.11
CA PHE A 90 -28.89 35.52 19.07
C PHE A 90 -27.87 35.46 20.20
N GLY A 91 -26.72 36.14 20.09
CA GLY A 91 -25.80 36.37 21.22
C GLY A 91 -24.46 35.62 21.15
N GLY A 92 -24.07 35.11 19.98
CA GLY A 92 -22.74 34.54 19.73
C GLY A 92 -22.59 34.12 18.26
N SER A 93 -21.48 33.43 17.95
CA SER A 93 -21.23 32.90 16.61
C SER A 93 -22.10 31.68 16.31
N ALA A 94 -22.30 31.42 15.02
CA ALA A 94 -22.85 30.14 14.57
C ALA A 94 -21.68 29.20 14.30
N ASN A 95 -21.75 27.98 14.84
CA ASN A 95 -20.72 26.95 14.62
C ASN A 95 -21.23 25.91 13.60
N SER A 96 -22.51 25.52 13.71
CA SER A 96 -23.12 24.58 12.76
C SER A 96 -24.54 24.96 12.37
N VAL A 97 -24.96 24.46 11.20
CA VAL A 97 -26.32 24.59 10.66
C VAL A 97 -26.82 23.27 10.07
N ALA A 98 -28.08 22.95 10.35
CA ALA A 98 -28.79 21.83 9.74
C ALA A 98 -30.16 22.25 9.24
N VAL A 99 -30.66 21.56 8.19
CA VAL A 99 -31.98 21.82 7.62
C VAL A 99 -32.73 20.51 7.37
N LYS A 100 -34.02 20.49 7.71
CA LYS A 100 -34.91 19.38 7.38
C LYS A 100 -36.35 19.85 7.25
N ASP A 101 -37.02 19.45 6.17
CA ASP A 101 -38.44 19.76 5.92
C ASP A 101 -38.80 21.26 6.05
N GLY A 102 -37.89 22.16 5.63
CA GLY A 102 -38.06 23.61 5.70
C GLY A 102 -37.82 24.26 7.07
N LEU A 103 -37.36 23.48 8.06
CA LEU A 103 -36.92 23.96 9.37
C LEU A 103 -35.39 24.02 9.41
N VAL A 104 -34.85 25.17 9.79
CA VAL A 104 -33.41 25.40 9.96
C VAL A 104 -33.09 25.40 11.45
N ALA A 105 -32.08 24.64 11.85
CA ALA A 105 -31.52 24.65 13.21
C ALA A 105 -30.08 25.16 13.13
N VAL A 106 -29.74 26.15 13.95
CA VAL A 106 -28.39 26.73 14.02
C VAL A 106 -27.88 26.58 15.45
N ALA A 107 -26.70 25.99 15.62
CA ALA A 107 -25.98 25.96 16.88
C ALA A 107 -25.26 27.29 17.07
N ILE A 108 -25.53 27.95 18.19
CA ILE A 108 -25.01 29.28 18.51
C ILE A 108 -24.27 29.22 19.84
N GLU A 109 -22.97 29.51 19.83
CA GLU A 109 -22.17 29.62 21.04
C GLU A 109 -22.57 30.83 21.88
N ALA A 110 -22.17 30.85 23.16
CA ALA A 110 -22.32 32.01 24.02
C ALA A 110 -21.13 32.98 23.85
N GLU A 111 -21.31 34.28 24.15
CA GLU A 111 -20.19 35.26 24.15
C GLU A 111 -19.00 34.80 24.99
N THR A 112 -19.24 34.01 26.06
CA THR A 112 -18.22 33.24 26.75
C THR A 112 -18.38 31.79 26.31
N LYS A 113 -17.42 31.21 25.58
CA LYS A 113 -17.51 29.82 25.07
C LYS A 113 -17.89 28.79 26.15
N GLN A 114 -17.38 28.96 27.37
CA GLN A 114 -17.64 28.08 28.50
C GLN A 114 -19.05 28.20 29.12
N ASP A 115 -19.83 29.22 28.77
CA ASP A 115 -21.22 29.34 29.19
C ASP A 115 -22.14 28.51 28.26
N PRO A 116 -23.31 28.02 28.74
CA PRO A 116 -24.29 27.34 27.89
C PRO A 116 -24.70 28.17 26.67
N GLY A 117 -24.62 27.56 25.48
CA GLY A 117 -25.09 28.12 24.21
C GLY A 117 -26.58 27.83 23.96
N GLN A 118 -26.99 27.94 22.69
CA GLN A 118 -28.37 27.67 22.29
C GLN A 118 -28.47 27.08 20.88
N VAL A 119 -29.56 26.37 20.63
CA VAL A 119 -30.02 26.10 19.26
C VAL A 119 -31.15 27.04 18.90
N VAL A 120 -31.00 27.72 17.77
CA VAL A 120 -32.01 28.61 17.20
C VAL A 120 -32.73 27.88 16.07
N PHE A 121 -34.05 27.82 16.17
CA PHE A 121 -34.94 27.28 15.14
C PHE A 121 -35.51 28.40 14.29
N LEU A 122 -35.28 28.33 12.98
CA LEU A 122 -35.76 29.32 12.00
C LEU A 122 -36.57 28.64 10.88
N ASP A 123 -37.42 29.42 10.22
CA ASP A 123 -37.98 28.98 8.93
C ASP A 123 -36.93 29.05 7.81
N ILE A 124 -37.26 28.48 6.65
CA ILE A 124 -36.36 28.40 5.48
C ILE A 124 -35.93 29.77 4.89
N ASP A 125 -36.59 30.87 5.30
CA ASP A 125 -36.20 32.22 4.90
C ASP A 125 -35.35 32.91 5.97
N GLY A 126 -35.02 32.23 7.07
CA GLY A 126 -34.18 32.72 8.16
C GLY A 126 -34.93 33.49 9.25
N ASN A 127 -36.26 33.34 9.36
CA ASN A 127 -37.02 33.99 10.42
C ASN A 127 -37.11 33.10 11.67
N LEU A 128 -36.80 33.68 12.84
CA LEU A 128 -36.86 33.00 14.14
C LEU A 128 -38.26 32.41 14.43
N LEU A 129 -38.29 31.14 14.80
CA LEU A 129 -39.46 30.42 15.33
C LEU A 129 -39.35 30.21 16.84
N ASN A 130 -38.20 29.73 17.32
CA ASN A 130 -37.93 29.43 18.72
C ASN A 130 -36.41 29.37 18.98
N SER A 131 -35.98 29.45 20.24
CA SER A 131 -34.64 29.05 20.64
C SER A 131 -34.67 28.29 21.96
N VAL A 132 -33.71 27.39 22.15
CA VAL A 132 -33.58 26.56 23.35
C VAL A 132 -32.12 26.54 23.82
N GLU A 133 -31.91 26.63 25.12
CA GLU A 133 -30.59 26.51 25.76
C GLU A 133 -30.07 25.07 25.65
N VAL A 134 -28.78 24.90 25.37
CA VAL A 134 -28.07 23.60 25.25
C VAL A 134 -26.78 23.62 26.10
N GLY A 135 -25.81 22.76 25.82
CA GLY A 135 -24.52 22.72 26.55
C GLY A 135 -23.61 23.90 26.20
N ALA A 136 -22.42 23.91 26.81
CA ALA A 136 -21.36 24.89 26.49
C ALA A 136 -20.73 24.54 25.14
N LEU A 137 -20.40 25.57 24.35
CA LEU A 137 -19.86 25.45 22.99
C LEU A 137 -20.60 24.40 22.13
N PRO A 138 -21.87 24.67 21.75
CA PRO A 138 -22.60 23.81 20.83
C PRO A 138 -21.96 23.90 19.45
N ASP A 139 -21.23 22.86 19.09
CA ASP A 139 -20.41 22.85 17.90
C ASP A 139 -21.18 22.30 16.70
N MET A 140 -21.41 20.99 16.66
CA MET A 140 -22.21 20.35 15.61
C MET A 140 -23.71 20.27 15.93
N VAL A 141 -24.56 20.41 14.90
CA VAL A 141 -26.02 20.18 14.99
C VAL A 141 -26.54 19.35 13.83
N THR A 142 -27.40 18.37 14.09
CA THR A 142 -28.01 17.52 13.06
C THR A 142 -29.43 17.05 13.40
N PHE A 143 -30.23 16.73 12.39
CA PHE A 143 -31.56 16.15 12.57
C PHE A 143 -31.52 14.63 12.56
N THR A 144 -32.39 14.00 13.35
CA THR A 144 -32.66 12.57 13.16
C THR A 144 -33.26 12.30 11.76
N PRO A 145 -32.98 11.14 11.14
CA PRO A 145 -33.55 10.80 9.83
C PRO A 145 -35.07 10.92 9.74
N ASP A 146 -35.79 10.63 10.83
CA ASP A 146 -37.26 10.79 10.91
C ASP A 146 -37.76 12.23 11.14
N GLY A 147 -36.85 13.18 11.38
CA GLY A 147 -37.13 14.61 11.57
C GLY A 147 -37.83 14.97 12.88
N GLN A 148 -37.88 14.05 13.84
CA GLN A 148 -38.57 14.29 15.11
C GLN A 148 -37.66 14.87 16.18
N LYS A 149 -36.33 14.76 16.05
CA LYS A 149 -35.38 15.30 17.02
C LYS A 149 -34.20 16.00 16.34
N VAL A 150 -33.57 16.90 17.08
CA VAL A 150 -32.29 17.54 16.75
C VAL A 150 -31.26 17.17 17.80
N LEU A 151 -30.06 16.81 17.37
CA LEU A 151 -28.93 16.45 18.20
C LEU A 151 -27.86 17.52 18.10
N VAL A 152 -27.21 17.83 19.20
CA VAL A 152 -26.17 18.86 19.28
C VAL A 152 -25.00 18.33 20.09
N ALA A 153 -23.82 18.31 19.50
CA ALA A 153 -22.59 18.07 20.21
C ALA A 153 -22.19 19.37 20.91
N ASN A 154 -21.92 19.30 22.21
CA ASN A 154 -21.53 20.46 23.00
C ASN A 154 -20.16 20.10 23.57
N GLU A 155 -19.10 20.62 22.95
CA GLU A 155 -17.72 20.24 23.24
C GLU A 155 -17.40 20.46 24.71
N GLY A 156 -17.74 21.65 25.21
CA GLY A 156 -17.39 22.02 26.57
C GLY A 156 -15.90 22.31 26.76
N GLU A 157 -15.23 22.86 25.75
CA GLU A 157 -13.82 23.22 25.81
C GLU A 157 -13.43 24.10 27.02
N PRO A 158 -12.21 23.93 27.55
CA PRO A 158 -11.63 24.83 28.54
C PRO A 158 -11.36 26.22 27.96
N ASN A 159 -11.24 27.22 28.84
CA ASN A 159 -10.71 28.53 28.43
C ASN A 159 -9.19 28.48 28.26
N ASP A 160 -8.57 29.42 27.51
CA ASP A 160 -7.11 29.43 27.24
C ASP A 160 -6.20 29.24 28.46
N ASP A 161 -6.55 29.84 29.60
CA ASP A 161 -5.80 29.71 30.86
C ASP A 161 -6.00 28.35 31.58
N TYR A 162 -6.87 27.48 31.05
CA TYR A 162 -7.32 26.19 31.60
C TYR A 162 -7.90 26.28 33.03
N THR A 163 -8.58 27.39 33.34
CA THR A 163 -9.14 27.66 34.69
C THR A 163 -10.65 27.46 34.81
N VAL A 164 -11.35 27.43 33.69
CA VAL A 164 -12.77 27.16 33.55
C VAL A 164 -12.90 26.10 32.46
N ASP A 165 -13.33 24.92 32.87
CA ASP A 165 -13.39 23.71 32.05
C ASP A 165 -14.77 23.06 32.31
N PRO A 166 -15.78 23.36 31.47
CA PRO A 166 -17.12 22.81 31.60
C PRO A 166 -17.17 21.30 31.29
N GLU A 167 -18.33 20.67 31.51
CA GLU A 167 -18.52 19.27 31.10
C GLU A 167 -19.06 19.25 29.66
N GLY A 168 -18.44 18.46 28.79
CA GLY A 168 -18.97 18.14 27.47
C GLY A 168 -20.30 17.37 27.57
N SER A 169 -21.14 17.47 26.54
CA SER A 169 -22.45 16.79 26.53
C SER A 169 -23.10 16.70 25.15
N ILE A 170 -24.14 15.87 25.01
CA ILE A 170 -24.99 15.84 23.83
C ILE A 170 -26.39 16.32 24.18
N SER A 171 -26.89 17.35 23.50
CA SER A 171 -28.25 17.85 23.68
C SER A 171 -29.21 17.20 22.68
N ILE A 172 -30.27 16.58 23.18
CA ILE A 172 -31.31 15.90 22.41
C ILE A 172 -32.59 16.71 22.49
N ILE A 173 -32.96 17.37 21.40
CA ILE A 173 -34.08 18.29 21.30
C ILE A 173 -35.25 17.61 20.61
N ASP A 174 -36.31 17.27 21.34
CA ASP A 174 -37.55 16.74 20.78
C ASP A 174 -38.38 17.87 20.16
N ILE A 175 -38.63 17.76 18.86
CA ILE A 175 -39.42 18.70 18.07
C ILE A 175 -40.66 18.02 17.45
N SER A 176 -41.05 16.83 17.91
CA SER A 176 -42.23 16.11 17.43
C SER A 176 -43.55 16.89 17.62
N GLY A 177 -43.58 17.81 18.59
CA GLY A 177 -44.66 18.78 18.80
C GLY A 177 -44.56 20.07 17.96
N GLY A 178 -43.60 20.13 17.04
CA GLY A 178 -43.16 21.34 16.31
C GLY A 178 -42.08 22.11 17.08
N ALA A 179 -41.21 22.82 16.34
CA ALA A 179 -40.07 23.57 16.90
C ALA A 179 -40.44 24.63 17.96
N GLU A 180 -41.64 25.22 17.87
CA GLU A 180 -42.17 26.15 18.89
C GLU A 180 -42.40 25.49 20.26
N ASN A 181 -42.52 24.16 20.30
CA ASN A 181 -42.73 23.36 21.51
C ASN A 181 -41.53 22.47 21.82
N ALA A 182 -40.35 22.82 21.30
CA ALA A 182 -39.12 22.06 21.49
C ALA A 182 -38.81 21.81 22.98
N THR A 183 -38.36 20.61 23.31
CA THR A 183 -37.90 20.26 24.66
C THR A 183 -36.53 19.59 24.61
N VAL A 184 -35.63 20.00 25.51
CA VAL A 184 -34.24 19.53 25.55
C VAL A 184 -34.05 18.48 26.64
N VAL A 185 -33.30 17.44 26.32
CA VAL A 185 -32.71 16.47 27.24
C VAL A 185 -31.20 16.47 27.02
N THR A 186 -30.42 16.62 28.09
CA THR A 186 -28.96 16.53 28.02
C THR A 186 -28.51 15.11 28.35
N ALA A 187 -27.80 14.49 27.42
CA ALA A 187 -27.05 13.26 27.61
C ALA A 187 -25.61 13.63 28.00
N ASP A 188 -25.33 13.60 29.31
CA ASP A 188 -24.02 13.93 29.88
C ASP A 188 -23.10 12.69 30.05
N PHE A 189 -21.84 12.95 30.39
CA PHE A 189 -20.83 11.92 30.66
C PHE A 189 -20.60 11.66 32.16
N THR A 190 -21.36 12.27 33.06
CA THR A 190 -21.08 12.21 34.52
C THR A 190 -21.11 10.79 35.08
N ALA A 191 -21.88 9.89 34.45
CA ALA A 191 -21.92 8.46 34.80
C ALA A 191 -20.60 7.71 34.53
N PHE A 192 -19.71 8.28 33.71
CA PHE A 192 -18.40 7.72 33.37
C PHE A 192 -17.28 8.26 34.26
N ASN A 193 -17.52 9.26 35.11
CA ASN A 193 -16.51 9.79 36.04
C ASN A 193 -15.94 8.72 36.99
N GLU A 194 -16.74 7.72 37.37
CA GLU A 194 -16.27 6.60 38.19
C GLU A 194 -15.52 5.52 37.38
N GLN A 195 -15.42 5.66 36.05
CA GLN A 195 -14.82 4.71 35.11
C GLN A 195 -13.48 5.18 34.53
N LEU A 196 -12.91 6.29 35.00
CA LEU A 196 -11.61 6.84 34.59
C LEU A 196 -10.56 5.74 34.34
N ASP A 197 -10.19 5.01 35.39
CA ASP A 197 -9.15 3.97 35.32
C ASP A 197 -9.45 2.90 34.26
N SER A 198 -10.72 2.51 34.09
CA SER A 198 -11.10 1.48 33.12
C SER A 198 -11.13 1.98 31.68
N LEU A 199 -11.48 3.24 31.46
CA LEU A 199 -11.51 3.87 30.14
C LEU A 199 -10.09 4.13 29.66
N THR A 200 -9.22 4.69 30.52
CA THR A 200 -7.80 4.88 30.22
C THR A 200 -7.11 3.55 29.95
N ALA A 201 -7.38 2.50 30.75
CA ALA A 201 -6.85 1.17 30.48
C ALA A 201 -7.36 0.53 29.18
N ALA A 202 -8.52 0.97 28.67
CA ALA A 202 -9.07 0.52 27.40
C ALA A 202 -8.51 1.32 26.20
N GLY A 203 -7.80 2.43 26.45
CA GLY A 203 -7.19 3.26 25.42
C GLY A 203 -7.90 4.59 25.15
N VAL A 204 -8.91 4.97 25.95
CA VAL A 204 -9.50 6.33 25.89
C VAL A 204 -8.54 7.32 26.52
N ARG A 205 -8.22 8.41 25.83
CA ARG A 205 -7.37 9.47 26.36
C ARG A 205 -8.18 10.36 27.30
N ILE A 206 -7.68 10.53 28.52
CA ILE A 206 -8.22 11.42 29.55
C ILE A 206 -7.00 12.00 30.28
N PHE A 207 -6.67 13.25 30.00
CA PHE A 207 -5.36 13.84 30.30
C PHE A 207 -5.40 15.31 30.70
N GLY A 208 -6.57 15.95 30.67
CA GLY A 208 -6.79 17.32 31.11
C GLY A 208 -6.34 17.54 32.56
N PRO A 209 -5.74 18.70 32.90
CA PRO A 209 -5.28 19.00 34.25
C PRO A 209 -6.39 18.90 35.32
N ASP A 210 -6.29 17.91 36.22
CA ASP A 210 -7.25 17.63 37.29
C ASP A 210 -8.71 17.37 36.78
N ALA A 211 -8.88 17.02 35.50
CA ALA A 211 -10.19 16.84 34.87
C ALA A 211 -10.89 15.55 35.33
N SER A 212 -12.23 15.60 35.37
CA SER A 212 -13.05 14.38 35.39
C SER A 212 -13.29 13.89 33.96
N VAL A 213 -13.69 12.62 33.80
CA VAL A 213 -14.03 12.08 32.46
C VAL A 213 -15.04 12.97 31.74
N ALA A 214 -16.04 13.52 32.44
CA ALA A 214 -17.04 14.37 31.81
C ALA A 214 -16.55 15.75 31.38
N GLN A 215 -15.48 16.26 31.99
CA GLN A 215 -14.84 17.52 31.57
C GLN A 215 -13.86 17.28 30.43
N ASP A 216 -13.14 16.16 30.48
CA ASP A 216 -12.11 15.82 29.51
C ASP A 216 -12.67 15.31 28.17
N LEU A 217 -13.95 14.98 28.08
CA LEU A 217 -14.56 14.51 26.84
C LEU A 217 -15.24 15.67 26.13
N GLU A 218 -14.74 15.99 24.94
CA GLU A 218 -15.22 17.05 24.04
C GLU A 218 -15.91 16.39 22.82
N PRO A 219 -17.26 16.36 22.77
CA PRO A 219 -18.00 15.85 21.61
C PRO A 219 -18.01 16.82 20.45
N GLU A 220 -17.73 16.33 19.24
CA GLU A 220 -17.52 17.16 18.05
C GLU A 220 -18.56 16.84 16.96
N TYR A 221 -18.40 15.81 16.12
CA TYR A 221 -19.38 15.46 15.07
C TYR A 221 -20.32 14.31 15.43
N ILE A 222 -21.56 14.37 14.88
CA ILE A 222 -22.62 13.38 15.10
C ILE A 222 -23.04 12.67 13.82
N ALA A 223 -22.92 11.34 13.78
CA ALA A 223 -23.56 10.49 12.79
C ALA A 223 -24.76 9.75 13.39
N VAL A 224 -25.92 9.81 12.73
CA VAL A 224 -27.18 9.21 13.22
C VAL A 224 -27.48 7.90 12.47
N SER A 225 -27.91 6.87 13.21
CA SER A 225 -28.36 5.61 12.61
C SER A 225 -29.61 5.81 11.75
N PRO A 226 -29.78 5.06 10.64
CA PRO A 226 -30.94 5.20 9.75
C PRO A 226 -32.31 5.07 10.44
N ASP A 227 -32.39 4.30 11.53
CA ASP A 227 -33.60 4.10 12.33
C ASP A 227 -33.88 5.19 13.37
N SER A 228 -33.05 6.23 13.45
CA SER A 228 -33.16 7.36 14.40
C SER A 228 -33.08 6.95 15.88
N ALA A 229 -32.55 5.76 16.20
CA ALA A 229 -32.48 5.25 17.56
C ALA A 229 -31.13 5.50 18.24
N THR A 230 -30.04 5.53 17.47
CA THR A 230 -28.67 5.63 17.98
C THR A 230 -27.92 6.75 17.26
N ALA A 231 -27.08 7.47 17.99
CA ALA A 231 -26.09 8.37 17.40
C ALA A 231 -24.69 7.95 17.82
N TYR A 232 -23.73 8.19 16.94
CA TYR A 232 -22.30 7.99 17.14
C TYR A 232 -21.65 9.36 17.08
N VAL A 233 -20.88 9.69 18.11
CA VAL A 233 -20.32 11.03 18.28
C VAL A 233 -18.81 10.93 18.43
N THR A 234 -18.05 11.68 17.65
CA THR A 234 -16.59 11.74 17.78
C THR A 234 -16.20 12.42 19.08
N LEU A 235 -15.12 11.92 19.68
CA LEU A 235 -14.46 12.46 20.86
C LEU A 235 -12.97 12.53 20.50
N GLN A 236 -12.61 13.55 19.74
CA GLN A 236 -11.40 13.58 18.92
C GLN A 236 -10.12 13.51 19.75
N GLU A 237 -9.96 14.41 20.72
CA GLU A 237 -8.85 14.45 21.68
C GLU A 237 -8.80 13.17 22.49
N ALA A 238 -9.97 12.60 22.81
CA ALA A 238 -10.08 11.36 23.56
C ALA A 238 -9.74 10.11 22.72
N ASN A 239 -9.58 10.26 21.40
CA ASN A 239 -9.39 9.20 20.42
C ASN A 239 -10.45 8.08 20.57
N ALA A 240 -11.72 8.50 20.68
CA ALA A 240 -12.83 7.64 21.03
C ALA A 240 -14.14 8.03 20.31
N LEU A 241 -15.17 7.19 20.45
CA LEU A 241 -16.54 7.48 20.05
C LEU A 241 -17.50 7.37 21.24
N ALA A 242 -18.44 8.28 21.37
CA ALA A 242 -19.61 8.11 22.23
C ALA A 242 -20.78 7.47 21.46
N VAL A 243 -21.46 6.51 22.09
CA VAL A 243 -22.69 5.88 21.56
C VAL A 243 -23.88 6.37 22.35
N VAL A 244 -24.78 7.11 21.71
CA VAL A 244 -25.93 7.77 22.34
C VAL A 244 -27.21 6.98 22.07
N ASP A 245 -27.95 6.61 23.13
CA ASP A 245 -29.33 6.15 23.02
C ASP A 245 -30.24 7.39 22.94
N ILE A 246 -30.66 7.73 21.72
CA ILE A 246 -31.45 8.94 21.43
C ILE A 246 -32.80 8.91 22.16
N ASN A 247 -33.40 7.72 22.31
CA ASN A 247 -34.72 7.59 22.94
C ASN A 247 -34.62 7.53 24.47
N GLY A 248 -33.54 6.93 24.98
CA GLY A 248 -33.20 6.92 26.41
C GLY A 248 -32.73 8.29 26.92
N GLY A 249 -32.17 9.12 26.03
CA GLY A 249 -31.65 10.44 26.38
C GLY A 249 -30.32 10.38 27.12
N VAL A 250 -29.47 9.40 26.80
CA VAL A 250 -28.23 9.11 27.55
C VAL A 250 -27.09 8.67 26.63
N VAL A 251 -25.85 8.98 27.03
CA VAL A 251 -24.66 8.31 26.50
C VAL A 251 -24.61 6.90 27.08
N SER A 252 -24.67 5.89 26.21
CA SER A 252 -24.77 4.48 26.59
C SER A 252 -23.41 3.78 26.66
N ASN A 253 -22.41 4.28 25.91
CA ASN A 253 -21.07 3.70 25.86
C ASN A 253 -20.04 4.73 25.36
N ILE A 254 -18.76 4.49 25.71
CA ILE A 254 -17.58 5.14 25.12
C ILE A 254 -16.72 4.02 24.53
N VAL A 255 -16.30 4.17 23.28
CA VAL A 255 -15.54 3.17 22.54
C VAL A 255 -14.18 3.75 22.14
N PRO A 256 -13.05 3.19 22.63
CA PRO A 256 -11.73 3.62 22.20
C PRO A 256 -11.45 3.17 20.76
N LEU A 257 -10.76 4.00 19.97
CA LEU A 257 -10.42 3.69 18.58
C LEU A 257 -9.09 2.94 18.43
N GLY A 258 -8.29 2.89 19.49
CA GLY A 258 -6.95 2.29 19.45
C GLY A 258 -5.97 3.17 18.68
N PHE A 259 -4.90 2.57 18.17
CA PHE A 259 -3.84 3.30 17.47
C PHE A 259 -3.48 2.61 16.16
N LYS A 260 -3.06 3.41 15.20
CA LYS A 260 -2.48 2.97 13.93
C LYS A 260 -0.99 2.75 14.12
N ASP A 261 -0.48 1.58 13.76
CA ASP A 261 0.95 1.27 13.86
C ASP A 261 1.65 1.64 12.55
N HIS A 262 2.58 2.59 12.59
CA HIS A 262 3.37 3.01 11.44
C HIS A 262 4.69 2.25 11.32
N ALA A 263 4.98 1.31 12.24
CA ALA A 263 6.19 0.52 12.18
C ALA A 263 6.09 -0.55 11.09
N ALA A 264 7.23 -0.83 10.45
CA ALA A 264 7.37 -2.00 9.60
C ALA A 264 7.25 -3.24 10.50
N SER A 265 6.40 -4.18 10.10
CA SER A 265 6.30 -5.46 10.80
C SER A 265 6.89 -6.57 9.94
N MET A 266 7.48 -7.57 10.58
CA MET A 266 8.05 -8.70 9.89
C MET A 266 7.47 -10.01 10.41
N GLN A 267 7.14 -10.90 9.48
CA GLN A 267 6.88 -12.31 9.76
C GLN A 267 8.02 -13.16 9.18
N THR A 268 8.59 -14.04 9.99
CA THR A 268 9.59 -15.02 9.54
C THR A 268 8.94 -16.33 9.11
N TYR A 269 9.56 -16.97 8.12
CA TYR A 269 9.17 -18.28 7.60
C TYR A 269 10.37 -19.21 7.62
N GLU A 270 10.26 -20.24 8.45
CA GLU A 270 11.31 -21.22 8.66
C GLU A 270 11.18 -22.36 7.65
N PHE A 271 12.28 -22.78 7.04
CA PHE A 271 12.28 -23.94 6.17
C PHE A 271 12.25 -25.23 7.00
N ALA A 272 11.06 -25.83 7.13
CA ALA A 272 10.83 -26.91 8.08
C ALA A 272 11.60 -28.21 7.74
N ASN A 273 11.83 -28.50 6.45
CA ASN A 273 12.51 -29.71 5.99
C ASN A 273 13.24 -29.51 4.66
N LEU A 274 14.47 -29.00 4.70
CA LEU A 274 15.29 -28.88 3.49
C LEU A 274 15.79 -30.27 3.02
N PRO A 275 15.64 -30.61 1.73
CA PRO A 275 16.11 -31.89 1.20
C PRO A 275 17.64 -31.98 1.19
N VAL A 276 18.20 -33.19 1.22
CA VAL A 276 19.63 -33.40 1.01
C VAL A 276 20.00 -33.00 -0.43
N LEU A 277 20.93 -32.06 -0.56
CA LEU A 277 21.46 -31.62 -1.85
C LEU A 277 22.42 -32.65 -2.44
N GLY A 278 23.30 -33.21 -1.61
CA GLY A 278 24.25 -34.25 -1.97
C GLY A 278 25.03 -34.80 -0.78
N THR A 279 25.84 -35.81 -1.02
CA THR A 279 26.67 -36.45 0.00
C THR A 279 28.14 -36.37 -0.40
N THR A 280 29.00 -35.88 0.49
CA THR A 280 30.45 -35.78 0.23
C THR A 280 31.08 -37.15 0.03
N ALA A 281 32.28 -37.20 -0.56
CA ALA A 281 33.06 -38.43 -0.72
C ALA A 281 33.33 -39.16 0.62
N ALA A 282 33.36 -38.42 1.73
CA ALA A 282 33.53 -38.95 3.09
C ALA A 282 32.20 -39.44 3.73
N GLY A 283 31.06 -39.25 3.07
CA GLY A 283 29.75 -39.73 3.51
C GLY A 283 28.97 -38.76 4.40
N GLN A 284 29.25 -37.45 4.33
CA GLN A 284 28.48 -36.41 5.01
C GLN A 284 27.42 -35.84 4.07
N ASP A 285 26.16 -35.84 4.51
CA ASP A 285 25.08 -35.19 3.76
C ASP A 285 25.16 -33.68 3.92
N ILE A 286 24.97 -32.96 2.83
CA ILE A 286 24.80 -31.51 2.80
C ILE A 286 23.35 -31.23 2.43
N THR A 287 22.64 -30.49 3.27
CA THR A 287 21.26 -30.07 3.01
C THR A 287 21.24 -28.93 2.00
N LEU A 288 20.14 -28.83 1.25
CA LEU A 288 19.85 -27.66 0.44
C LEU A 288 19.88 -26.41 1.33
N GLY A 289 20.38 -25.31 0.78
CA GLY A 289 20.62 -24.02 1.42
C GLY A 289 21.37 -23.15 0.41
N GLY A 290 22.17 -22.20 0.89
CA GLY A 290 22.98 -21.37 0.00
C GLY A 290 22.13 -20.40 -0.84
N PHE A 291 20.96 -20.00 -0.32
CA PHE A 291 19.97 -19.32 -1.15
C PHE A 291 20.39 -17.89 -1.45
N SER A 292 20.54 -17.60 -2.74
CA SER A 292 20.73 -16.26 -3.27
C SER A 292 19.65 -15.96 -4.32
N GLY A 293 19.35 -14.69 -4.51
CA GLY A 293 18.29 -14.19 -5.35
C GLY A 293 16.88 -14.57 -4.88
N LEU A 294 15.91 -13.70 -5.10
CA LEU A 294 14.51 -14.03 -4.81
C LEU A 294 13.55 -13.42 -5.83
N TYR A 295 12.60 -14.24 -6.30
CA TYR A 295 11.51 -13.78 -7.16
C TYR A 295 10.17 -14.21 -6.59
N PHE A 296 9.21 -13.30 -6.50
CA PHE A 296 7.84 -13.61 -6.12
C PHE A 296 7.03 -14.02 -7.37
N GLU A 297 6.60 -15.27 -7.41
CA GLU A 297 5.88 -15.82 -8.56
C GLU A 297 4.36 -15.63 -8.46
N GLY A 298 3.84 -15.49 -7.23
CA GLY A 298 2.43 -15.23 -6.98
C GLY A 298 1.91 -15.95 -5.75
N ILE A 299 0.59 -16.01 -5.62
CA ILE A 299 -0.10 -16.70 -4.53
C ILE A 299 -0.68 -18.01 -5.07
N ASN A 300 -0.48 -19.11 -4.35
CA ASN A 300 -1.13 -20.37 -4.66
C ASN A 300 -2.65 -20.22 -4.44
N PRO A 301 -3.48 -20.33 -5.50
CA PRO A 301 -4.90 -20.06 -5.41
C PRO A 301 -5.70 -21.11 -4.62
N VAL A 302 -5.09 -22.25 -4.28
CA VAL A 302 -5.75 -23.34 -3.55
C VAL A 302 -5.62 -23.17 -2.04
N ASN A 303 -4.48 -22.68 -1.56
CA ASN A 303 -4.16 -22.63 -0.14
C ASN A 303 -3.78 -21.23 0.38
N GLY A 304 -3.62 -20.24 -0.51
CA GLY A 304 -3.23 -18.87 -0.15
C GLY A 304 -1.76 -18.69 0.21
N ASN A 305 -0.90 -19.69 -0.01
CA ASN A 305 0.53 -19.59 0.25
C ASN A 305 1.23 -18.70 -0.78
N PHE A 306 2.25 -17.97 -0.37
CA PHE A 306 3.13 -17.25 -1.30
C PHE A 306 4.07 -18.22 -2.01
N ILE A 307 4.26 -18.06 -3.31
CA ILE A 307 5.18 -18.86 -4.13
C ILE A 307 6.38 -17.99 -4.49
N PHE A 308 7.58 -18.51 -4.20
CA PHE A 308 8.84 -17.85 -4.49
C PHE A 308 9.79 -18.76 -5.28
N VAL A 309 10.71 -18.13 -5.99
CA VAL A 309 11.80 -18.76 -6.73
C VAL A 309 13.16 -18.20 -6.27
N THR A 310 14.13 -19.08 -6.02
CA THR A 310 15.51 -18.79 -5.58
C THR A 310 16.47 -19.84 -6.15
N HIS A 311 17.76 -19.81 -5.84
CA HIS A 311 18.73 -20.86 -6.20
C HIS A 311 19.86 -21.00 -5.17
N PRO A 312 20.62 -22.12 -5.17
CA PRO A 312 21.68 -22.40 -4.19
C PRO A 312 23.05 -21.82 -4.60
N ASP A 313 23.08 -20.70 -5.32
CA ASP A 313 24.32 -20.14 -5.89
C ASP A 313 25.23 -21.22 -6.59
N ARG A 314 26.56 -21.16 -6.45
CA ARG A 314 27.59 -22.10 -6.91
C ARG A 314 27.57 -23.42 -6.17
N GLY A 315 26.68 -23.59 -5.21
CA GLY A 315 26.64 -24.76 -4.35
C GLY A 315 27.68 -24.72 -3.22
N PRO A 316 27.74 -25.80 -2.42
CA PRO A 316 28.58 -25.84 -1.24
C PRO A 316 30.06 -25.72 -1.61
N ASN A 317 30.77 -24.83 -0.91
CA ASN A 317 32.20 -24.61 -1.04
C ASN A 317 32.82 -24.28 0.34
N ALA A 318 34.13 -24.45 0.50
CA ALA A 318 34.87 -24.09 1.70
C ALA A 318 35.77 -22.87 1.46
N GLU A 319 36.31 -22.28 2.53
CA GLU A 319 37.27 -21.16 2.43
C GLU A 319 38.51 -21.55 1.62
N PRO A 320 39.12 -20.60 0.87
CA PRO A 320 40.35 -20.87 0.15
C PRO A 320 41.47 -21.22 1.13
N ILE A 321 42.15 -22.34 0.89
CA ILE A 321 43.33 -22.76 1.66
C ILE A 321 44.35 -23.42 0.74
N ASP A 322 45.63 -23.32 1.10
CA ASP A 322 46.73 -24.10 0.52
C ASP A 322 46.57 -25.60 0.85
N THR A 323 45.86 -26.32 -0.03
CA THR A 323 45.50 -27.74 0.13
C THR A 323 46.66 -28.67 -0.20
N ASP A 324 47.58 -28.27 -1.06
CA ASP A 324 48.68 -29.12 -1.55
C ASP A 324 50.08 -28.72 -1.00
N GLY A 325 50.16 -27.58 -0.32
CA GLY A 325 51.36 -27.06 0.35
C GLY A 325 52.30 -26.28 -0.58
N ASP A 326 51.85 -25.84 -1.76
CA ASP A 326 52.64 -25.07 -2.72
C ASP A 326 52.65 -23.55 -2.44
N GLY A 327 51.78 -23.09 -1.54
CA GLY A 327 51.65 -21.69 -1.12
C GLY A 327 50.65 -20.86 -1.92
N VAL A 328 49.80 -21.49 -2.74
CA VAL A 328 48.63 -20.91 -3.40
C VAL A 328 47.38 -21.39 -2.66
N ASP A 329 46.42 -20.49 -2.40
CA ASP A 329 45.14 -20.90 -1.81
C ASP A 329 44.21 -21.42 -2.92
N GLU A 330 43.64 -22.62 -2.73
CA GLU A 330 42.64 -23.21 -3.63
C GLU A 330 41.25 -23.23 -3.01
N ARG A 331 40.21 -23.20 -3.86
CA ARG A 331 38.79 -23.24 -3.47
C ARG A 331 38.26 -24.68 -3.44
N PRO A 332 37.96 -25.26 -2.26
CA PRO A 332 37.55 -26.65 -2.16
C PRO A 332 36.03 -26.81 -2.30
N PHE A 333 35.59 -27.75 -3.13
CA PHE A 333 34.19 -28.08 -3.38
C PHE A 333 33.83 -29.43 -2.75
N PRO A 334 33.02 -29.44 -1.66
CA PRO A 334 32.46 -30.65 -1.07
C PRO A 334 31.65 -31.53 -2.02
N LEU A 335 30.99 -30.91 -3.00
CA LEU A 335 30.20 -31.57 -4.05
C LEU A 335 30.67 -31.13 -5.44
N PRO A 336 31.80 -31.66 -5.96
CA PRO A 336 32.33 -31.27 -7.27
C PRO A 336 31.36 -31.51 -8.44
N ASP A 337 30.46 -32.49 -8.30
CA ASP A 337 29.44 -32.83 -9.29
C ASP A 337 28.10 -32.07 -9.05
N TYR A 338 28.10 -31.01 -8.23
CA TYR A 338 26.92 -30.18 -8.02
C TYR A 338 26.42 -29.61 -9.36
N GLN A 339 25.13 -29.81 -9.61
CA GLN A 339 24.40 -29.18 -10.71
C GLN A 339 23.63 -27.97 -10.18
N ALA A 340 23.92 -26.79 -10.76
CA ALA A 340 23.18 -25.56 -10.53
C ALA A 340 21.70 -25.77 -10.82
N ARG A 341 20.81 -25.13 -10.04
CA ARG A 341 19.37 -25.39 -10.10
C ARG A 341 18.56 -24.21 -9.63
N ILE A 342 17.34 -24.12 -10.15
CA ILE A 342 16.29 -23.24 -9.62
C ILE A 342 15.51 -24.01 -8.56
N ILE A 343 15.15 -23.31 -7.48
CA ILE A 343 14.35 -23.81 -6.36
C ILE A 343 13.06 -23.00 -6.31
N ARG A 344 11.93 -23.70 -6.32
CA ARG A 344 10.60 -23.10 -6.08
C ARG A 344 10.08 -23.57 -4.75
N PHE A 345 9.55 -22.67 -3.93
CA PHE A 345 9.03 -22.99 -2.61
C PHE A 345 7.76 -22.20 -2.29
N GLU A 346 6.94 -22.73 -1.37
CA GLU A 346 5.77 -22.07 -0.82
C GLU A 346 6.02 -21.60 0.60
N ALA A 347 5.55 -20.41 0.94
CA ALA A 347 5.55 -19.87 2.30
C ALA A 347 4.11 -19.75 2.81
N ASN A 348 3.82 -20.39 3.95
CA ASN A 348 2.49 -20.45 4.55
C ASN A 348 2.29 -19.34 5.59
N PRO A 349 1.47 -18.31 5.31
CA PRO A 349 1.29 -17.16 6.21
C PRO A 349 0.62 -17.52 7.54
N ALA A 350 -0.15 -18.62 7.60
CA ALA A 350 -0.81 -19.04 8.83
C ALA A 350 0.14 -19.77 9.80
N THR A 351 1.17 -20.46 9.29
CA THR A 351 2.08 -21.27 10.12
C THR A 351 3.49 -20.69 10.25
N GLY A 352 3.90 -19.76 9.39
CA GLY A 352 5.27 -19.24 9.37
C GLY A 352 6.29 -20.30 8.91
N THR A 353 5.92 -21.16 7.97
CA THR A 353 6.80 -22.22 7.44
C THR A 353 6.97 -22.09 5.93
N ALA A 354 8.17 -22.36 5.44
CA ALA A 354 8.49 -22.46 4.01
C ALA A 354 8.79 -23.93 3.61
N GLU A 355 8.31 -24.35 2.44
CA GLU A 355 8.50 -25.71 1.92
C GLU A 355 8.87 -25.71 0.43
N VAL A 356 9.95 -26.43 0.09
CA VAL A 356 10.37 -26.59 -1.31
C VAL A 356 9.37 -27.48 -2.06
N ILE A 357 8.85 -26.98 -3.17
CA ILE A 357 7.86 -27.67 -4.01
C ILE A 357 8.45 -28.16 -5.34
N GLU A 358 9.52 -27.54 -5.84
CA GLU A 358 10.16 -27.94 -7.10
C GLU A 358 11.66 -27.61 -7.14
N GLN A 359 12.42 -28.43 -7.87
CA GLN A 359 13.82 -28.15 -8.22
C GLN A 359 14.02 -28.40 -9.72
N ILE A 360 14.58 -27.42 -10.43
CA ILE A 360 14.84 -27.48 -11.87
C ILE A 360 16.35 -27.41 -12.09
N GLY A 361 16.96 -28.52 -12.54
CA GLY A 361 18.39 -28.56 -12.83
C GLY A 361 18.75 -27.80 -14.09
N LEU A 362 19.80 -26.97 -14.03
CA LEU A 362 20.26 -26.16 -15.16
C LEU A 362 21.19 -26.96 -16.05
N THR A 363 20.98 -26.84 -17.37
CA THR A 363 21.73 -27.58 -18.38
C THR A 363 22.06 -26.71 -19.59
N ARG A 364 23.12 -27.07 -20.30
CA ARG A 364 23.39 -26.54 -21.64
C ARG A 364 22.43 -27.15 -22.66
N ALA A 365 22.36 -26.57 -23.85
CA ALA A 365 21.52 -27.07 -24.95
C ALA A 365 21.78 -28.54 -25.35
N ASP A 366 22.95 -29.09 -25.05
CA ASP A 366 23.29 -30.51 -25.30
C ASP A 366 22.97 -31.46 -24.14
N GLY A 367 22.39 -30.94 -23.05
CA GLY A 367 22.04 -31.66 -21.83
C GLY A 367 23.19 -31.79 -20.83
N THR A 368 24.36 -31.21 -21.09
CA THR A 368 25.46 -31.14 -20.10
C THR A 368 25.01 -30.30 -18.90
N PRO A 369 25.12 -30.79 -17.65
CA PRO A 369 24.85 -29.98 -16.47
C PRO A 369 25.73 -28.74 -16.40
N ILE A 370 25.17 -27.64 -15.94
CA ILE A 370 25.94 -26.48 -15.50
C ILE A 370 26.36 -26.73 -14.05
N THR A 371 27.65 -26.68 -13.77
CA THR A 371 28.19 -26.88 -12.43
C THR A 371 28.40 -25.55 -11.70
N GLY A 372 28.75 -25.60 -10.41
CA GLY A 372 29.20 -24.43 -9.66
C GLY A 372 30.71 -24.16 -9.75
N LEU A 373 31.42 -24.90 -10.62
CA LEU A 373 32.86 -24.76 -10.77
C LEU A 373 33.21 -23.47 -11.53
N PRO A 374 34.37 -22.86 -11.25
CA PRO A 374 34.90 -21.70 -11.96
C PRO A 374 34.95 -21.84 -13.49
N ASN A 375 34.96 -20.70 -14.22
CA ASN A 375 34.90 -20.73 -15.68
C ASN A 375 36.21 -21.02 -16.37
N LEU A 376 37.28 -20.33 -15.97
CA LEU A 376 38.60 -20.43 -16.58
C LEU A 376 39.70 -20.28 -15.54
N ALA A 377 40.75 -21.10 -15.64
CA ALA A 377 41.98 -20.90 -14.90
C ALA A 377 42.67 -19.56 -15.23
N GLY A 378 43.11 -18.82 -14.20
CA GLY A 378 43.86 -17.57 -14.32
C GLY A 378 44.89 -17.34 -13.19
N ASP A 379 45.81 -16.39 -13.40
CA ASP A 379 46.74 -15.93 -12.36
C ASP A 379 45.97 -15.05 -11.34
N SER A 380 46.04 -15.37 -10.05
CA SER A 380 45.26 -14.68 -9.00
C SER A 380 45.49 -13.16 -8.97
N GLY A 381 44.42 -12.40 -8.69
CA GLY A 381 44.46 -10.94 -8.52
C GLY A 381 44.35 -10.12 -9.80
N LEU A 382 43.74 -10.67 -10.86
CA LEU A 382 43.43 -9.97 -12.11
C LEU A 382 41.94 -10.12 -12.46
N ALA A 383 41.39 -9.14 -13.19
CA ALA A 383 40.02 -9.05 -13.72
C ALA A 383 39.38 -10.37 -14.25
N TYR A 384 40.18 -11.27 -14.82
CA TYR A 384 39.71 -12.51 -15.48
C TYR A 384 40.16 -13.80 -14.79
N ALA A 385 40.71 -13.71 -13.59
CA ALA A 385 41.15 -14.88 -12.85
C ALA A 385 40.03 -15.38 -11.94
N ASP A 386 39.58 -16.60 -12.21
CA ASP A 386 38.73 -17.31 -11.27
C ASP A 386 39.60 -18.11 -10.29
N GLU A 387 38.98 -18.56 -9.19
CA GLU A 387 39.66 -19.33 -8.16
C GLU A 387 40.03 -20.73 -8.67
N LEU A 388 41.10 -21.34 -8.14
CA LEU A 388 41.51 -22.69 -8.53
C LEU A 388 40.65 -23.74 -7.80
N PRO A 389 39.78 -24.50 -8.48
CA PRO A 389 38.88 -25.42 -7.80
C PRO A 389 39.59 -26.73 -7.41
N THR A 390 39.32 -27.24 -6.20
CA THR A 390 39.78 -28.55 -5.72
C THR A 390 38.65 -29.36 -5.11
N ASP A 391 38.81 -30.68 -5.00
CA ASP A 391 38.01 -31.48 -4.07
C ASP A 391 38.51 -31.34 -2.61
N LEU A 392 37.76 -31.89 -1.65
CA LEU A 392 38.16 -31.88 -0.23
C LEU A 392 39.44 -32.67 0.10
N GLN A 393 40.12 -33.27 -0.88
CA GLN A 393 41.42 -33.93 -0.71
C GLN A 393 42.56 -33.14 -1.37
N GLY A 394 42.26 -31.95 -1.91
CA GLY A 394 43.23 -31.10 -2.61
C GLY A 394 43.52 -31.54 -4.05
N ASN A 395 42.67 -32.38 -4.66
CA ASN A 395 42.84 -32.69 -6.09
C ASN A 395 42.22 -31.56 -6.91
N VAL A 396 43.02 -30.94 -7.77
CA VAL A 396 42.55 -29.92 -8.72
C VAL A 396 41.45 -30.48 -9.63
N LEU A 397 40.37 -29.72 -9.77
CA LEU A 397 39.22 -30.01 -10.61
C LEU A 397 39.37 -29.29 -11.96
N ASP A 398 38.70 -29.82 -12.99
CA ASP A 398 38.63 -29.15 -14.29
C ASP A 398 37.63 -27.98 -14.19
N ASP A 399 37.97 -26.82 -14.77
CA ASP A 399 37.04 -25.69 -14.90
C ASP A 399 35.82 -26.06 -15.77
N ASP A 400 34.70 -25.39 -15.50
CA ASP A 400 33.49 -25.45 -16.32
C ASP A 400 33.30 -24.11 -17.06
N PRO A 401 33.53 -24.04 -18.39
CA PRO A 401 33.40 -22.78 -19.14
C PRO A 401 32.03 -22.10 -19.05
N PHE A 402 31.00 -22.81 -18.60
CA PHE A 402 29.64 -22.31 -18.35
C PHE A 402 29.19 -22.52 -16.90
N GLY A 403 30.10 -22.93 -16.02
CA GLY A 403 29.86 -23.06 -14.59
C GLY A 403 29.47 -21.71 -14.01
N ALA A 404 28.64 -21.72 -12.98
CA ALA A 404 27.97 -20.51 -12.56
C ALA A 404 27.95 -20.38 -11.05
N ASP A 405 28.28 -19.18 -10.63
CA ASP A 405 28.15 -18.64 -9.29
C ASP A 405 26.98 -17.68 -9.34
N LEU A 406 25.80 -18.30 -9.40
CA LEU A 406 24.57 -17.61 -9.74
C LEU A 406 24.16 -16.75 -8.56
N GLU A 407 23.70 -15.56 -8.85
CA GLU A 407 23.09 -14.64 -7.88
C GLU A 407 21.69 -14.26 -8.40
N GLY A 408 21.25 -13.01 -8.26
CA GLY A 408 19.91 -12.52 -8.62
C GLY A 408 19.18 -13.26 -9.77
N VAL A 409 17.91 -13.59 -9.53
CA VAL A 409 17.05 -14.35 -10.45
C VAL A 409 15.75 -13.60 -10.74
N VAL A 410 15.34 -13.57 -12.00
CA VAL A 410 14.03 -13.05 -12.42
C VAL A 410 13.35 -13.96 -13.44
N ILE A 411 12.01 -13.97 -13.42
CA ILE A 411 11.19 -14.67 -14.40
C ILE A 411 10.60 -13.64 -15.37
N ALA A 412 10.93 -13.74 -16.65
CA ALA A 412 10.37 -12.87 -17.67
C ALA A 412 8.91 -13.24 -18.00
N PRO A 413 8.10 -12.35 -18.62
CA PRO A 413 6.69 -12.61 -18.95
C PRO A 413 6.44 -13.82 -19.87
N ASP A 414 7.46 -14.29 -20.57
CA ASP A 414 7.46 -15.50 -21.40
C ASP A 414 7.82 -16.78 -20.61
N SER A 415 7.91 -16.67 -19.29
CA SER A 415 8.25 -17.75 -18.34
C SER A 415 9.68 -18.28 -18.47
N THR A 416 10.58 -17.53 -19.11
CA THR A 416 12.02 -17.83 -19.11
C THR A 416 12.72 -17.24 -17.89
N TYR A 417 13.82 -17.86 -17.46
CA TYR A 417 14.61 -17.39 -16.32
C TYR A 417 15.81 -16.58 -16.80
N TRP A 418 16.03 -15.44 -16.17
CA TRP A 418 17.24 -14.65 -16.33
C TRP A 418 17.97 -14.58 -15.00
N MET A 419 19.27 -14.85 -15.03
CA MET A 419 20.11 -14.95 -13.82
C MET A 419 21.45 -14.26 -14.06
N VAL A 420 22.06 -13.77 -13.00
CA VAL A 420 23.39 -13.13 -13.05
C VAL A 420 24.44 -13.92 -12.27
N ASP A 421 25.73 -13.58 -12.42
CA ASP A 421 26.85 -14.40 -11.96
C ASP A 421 27.98 -13.58 -11.33
N GLU A 422 28.43 -14.00 -10.14
CA GLU A 422 29.48 -13.36 -9.33
C GLU A 422 30.89 -13.76 -9.78
N TYR A 423 31.14 -14.95 -10.35
CA TYR A 423 32.48 -15.34 -10.82
C TYR A 423 32.97 -14.40 -11.90
N ARG A 424 32.24 -14.24 -12.98
CA ARG A 424 32.59 -13.26 -14.02
C ARG A 424 31.27 -12.65 -14.44
N PRO A 425 31.07 -11.33 -14.25
CA PRO A 425 29.78 -10.69 -14.49
C PRO A 425 29.17 -11.20 -15.78
N ALA A 426 28.14 -12.03 -15.68
CA ALA A 426 27.51 -12.66 -16.82
C ALA A 426 26.00 -12.65 -16.63
N ILE A 427 25.28 -12.73 -17.74
CA ILE A 427 23.83 -12.86 -17.76
C ILE A 427 23.50 -14.18 -18.45
N TYR A 428 22.78 -15.05 -17.75
CA TYR A 428 22.29 -16.32 -18.27
C TYR A 428 20.81 -16.22 -18.58
N HIS A 429 20.40 -16.79 -19.71
CA HIS A 429 19.00 -16.91 -20.13
C HIS A 429 18.65 -18.38 -20.28
N PHE A 430 17.73 -18.89 -19.45
CA PHE A 430 17.27 -20.27 -19.47
C PHE A 430 15.80 -20.35 -19.89
N ASP A 431 15.44 -21.41 -20.61
CA ASP A 431 14.03 -21.74 -20.82
C ASP A 431 13.37 -22.21 -19.51
N ALA A 432 12.03 -22.34 -19.53
CA ALA A 432 11.25 -22.77 -18.37
C ALA A 432 11.64 -24.16 -17.82
N ALA A 433 12.37 -24.97 -18.60
CA ALA A 433 12.85 -26.29 -18.21
C ALA A 433 14.31 -26.28 -17.70
N GLY A 434 14.94 -25.10 -17.59
CA GLY A 434 16.31 -24.95 -17.14
C GLY A 434 17.36 -25.21 -18.23
N VAL A 435 17.01 -25.14 -19.51
CA VAL A 435 17.96 -25.29 -20.62
C VAL A 435 18.49 -23.92 -21.04
N LEU A 436 19.81 -23.77 -21.07
CA LEU A 436 20.48 -22.53 -21.46
C LEU A 436 20.15 -22.19 -22.91
N ILE A 437 19.58 -21.00 -23.11
CA ILE A 437 19.29 -20.38 -24.39
C ILE A 437 20.51 -19.56 -24.81
N ASP A 438 20.90 -18.57 -24.00
CA ASP A 438 21.98 -17.64 -24.27
C ASP A 438 22.76 -17.32 -22.98
N ARG A 439 24.04 -16.98 -23.13
CA ARG A 439 24.90 -16.44 -22.06
C ARG A 439 25.65 -15.23 -22.58
N PHE A 440 25.62 -14.13 -21.84
CA PHE A 440 26.27 -12.87 -22.19
C PHE A 440 27.39 -12.54 -21.21
N VAL A 441 28.53 -12.10 -21.71
CA VAL A 441 29.77 -11.84 -20.96
C VAL A 441 30.42 -10.51 -21.36
N PRO A 442 31.34 -9.96 -20.56
CA PRO A 442 32.11 -8.78 -20.88
C PRO A 442 32.94 -8.97 -22.16
N GLU A 443 33.05 -7.92 -22.96
CA GLU A 443 33.98 -7.86 -24.08
C GLU A 443 35.40 -8.25 -23.67
N GLY A 444 36.06 -9.08 -24.48
CA GLY A 444 37.39 -9.65 -24.20
C GLY A 444 37.37 -10.95 -23.38
N SER A 445 36.21 -11.41 -22.91
CA SER A 445 36.14 -12.64 -22.10
C SER A 445 36.59 -13.90 -22.84
N ASN A 446 36.50 -13.92 -24.17
CA ASN A 446 36.93 -15.05 -25.02
C ASN A 446 38.38 -14.95 -25.52
N ASP A 447 39.18 -13.98 -25.06
CA ASP A 447 40.56 -13.77 -25.54
C ASP A 447 41.51 -14.96 -25.28
N SER A 448 41.19 -15.82 -24.31
CA SER A 448 41.88 -17.09 -24.04
C SER A 448 41.69 -18.14 -25.14
N GLY A 449 40.69 -17.96 -26.01
CA GLY A 449 40.27 -18.90 -27.05
C GLY A 449 39.29 -19.99 -26.58
N VAL A 450 38.85 -19.93 -25.32
CA VAL A 450 37.72 -20.73 -24.80
C VAL A 450 36.44 -19.92 -24.95
N ASP A 451 35.41 -20.53 -25.53
CA ASP A 451 34.09 -19.91 -25.67
C ASP A 451 33.35 -20.00 -24.33
N VAL A 452 33.16 -18.83 -23.72
CA VAL A 452 32.43 -18.67 -22.45
C VAL A 452 31.11 -17.91 -22.67
N GLY A 453 30.72 -17.58 -23.90
CA GLY A 453 29.47 -16.88 -24.18
C GLY A 453 29.61 -15.68 -25.11
N THR A 454 28.49 -15.01 -25.36
CA THR A 454 28.39 -13.87 -26.27
C THR A 454 28.91 -12.60 -25.61
N GLU A 455 29.92 -11.97 -26.20
CA GLU A 455 30.42 -10.68 -25.72
C GLU A 455 29.43 -9.55 -26.02
N ALA A 456 28.68 -9.11 -25.00
CA ALA A 456 27.64 -8.08 -25.10
C ALA A 456 27.60 -7.11 -23.91
N ILE A 457 28.42 -7.36 -22.89
CA ILE A 457 28.58 -6.52 -21.70
C ILE A 457 29.86 -5.67 -21.90
N PRO A 458 29.88 -4.38 -21.53
CA PRO A 458 31.07 -3.54 -21.69
C PRO A 458 32.30 -4.11 -20.98
N ALA A 459 33.48 -4.03 -21.62
CA ALA A 459 34.74 -4.57 -21.10
C ALA A 459 35.10 -4.11 -19.67
N VAL A 460 34.62 -2.94 -19.25
CA VAL A 460 34.90 -2.38 -17.91
C VAL A 460 34.38 -3.26 -16.78
N PHE A 461 33.27 -3.99 -16.98
CA PHE A 461 32.71 -4.91 -15.98
C PHE A 461 33.62 -6.11 -15.71
N ALA A 462 34.58 -6.41 -16.58
CA ALA A 462 35.60 -7.39 -16.28
C ALA A 462 36.55 -6.95 -15.16
N GLN A 463 36.73 -5.65 -14.92
CA GLN A 463 37.65 -5.12 -13.91
C GLN A 463 37.11 -5.22 -12.48
N ARG A 464 36.33 -6.27 -12.20
CA ARG A 464 35.79 -6.56 -10.88
C ARG A 464 36.88 -7.06 -9.94
N ARG A 465 36.65 -6.94 -8.63
CA ARG A 465 37.46 -7.66 -7.62
C ARG A 465 37.16 -9.15 -7.68
N ALA A 466 38.17 -10.01 -7.62
CA ALA A 466 37.94 -11.45 -7.63
C ALA A 466 36.85 -11.86 -6.62
N ASN A 467 35.92 -12.71 -7.07
CA ASN A 467 34.67 -13.07 -6.43
C ASN A 467 33.76 -11.89 -6.01
N ARG A 468 33.55 -10.89 -6.89
CA ARG A 468 32.68 -9.71 -6.71
C ARG A 468 31.99 -9.27 -8.02
N GLY A 469 31.36 -10.22 -8.72
CA GLY A 469 30.70 -10.00 -9.99
C GLY A 469 29.30 -9.38 -9.87
N PHE A 470 28.36 -9.79 -10.71
CA PHE A 470 26.97 -9.31 -10.58
C PHE A 470 26.29 -10.02 -9.41
N GLU A 471 25.66 -9.25 -8.52
CA GLU A 471 24.92 -9.76 -7.36
C GLU A 471 23.42 -9.79 -7.61
N ALA A 472 22.89 -8.72 -8.21
CA ALA A 472 21.46 -8.50 -8.25
C ALA A 472 20.98 -8.30 -9.68
N VAL A 473 19.72 -8.66 -9.93
CA VAL A 473 19.08 -8.36 -11.20
C VAL A 473 17.60 -8.03 -11.03
N ALA A 474 17.19 -6.88 -11.56
CA ALA A 474 15.79 -6.50 -11.67
C ALA A 474 15.32 -6.56 -13.13
N TYR A 475 14.03 -6.83 -13.35
CA TYR A 475 13.42 -6.84 -14.69
C TYR A 475 12.27 -5.83 -14.77
N GLN A 476 12.26 -4.99 -15.81
CA GLN A 476 11.11 -4.17 -16.19
C GLN A 476 11.15 -3.83 -17.68
N ASP A 477 9.98 -3.76 -18.32
CA ASP A 477 9.80 -3.29 -19.70
C ASP A 477 10.73 -3.93 -20.75
N GLY A 478 10.98 -5.23 -20.64
CA GLY A 478 11.86 -5.94 -21.57
C GLY A 478 13.35 -5.70 -21.34
N LYS A 479 13.72 -5.14 -20.20
CA LYS A 479 15.11 -4.86 -19.82
C LYS A 479 15.46 -5.50 -18.48
N LEU A 480 16.70 -5.93 -18.38
CA LEU A 480 17.35 -6.31 -17.14
C LEU A 480 18.22 -5.17 -16.63
N TYR A 481 18.30 -5.06 -15.31
CA TYR A 481 19.17 -4.13 -14.61
C TYR A 481 20.03 -4.93 -13.66
N ALA A 482 21.28 -5.20 -14.05
CA ALA A 482 22.22 -6.01 -13.29
C ALA A 482 23.15 -5.12 -12.46
N PHE A 483 23.31 -5.44 -11.18
CA PHE A 483 24.10 -4.66 -10.22
C PHE A 483 25.37 -5.41 -9.90
N ILE A 484 26.52 -4.75 -10.00
CA ILE A 484 27.78 -5.33 -9.55
C ILE A 484 27.83 -5.29 -8.01
N GLN A 485 28.28 -6.36 -7.36
CA GLN A 485 28.22 -6.51 -5.91
C GLN A 485 28.97 -5.40 -5.17
N SER A 486 30.14 -5.03 -5.68
CA SER A 486 31.01 -4.01 -5.11
C SER A 486 31.60 -3.14 -6.22
N PRO A 487 32.04 -1.90 -5.92
CA PRO A 487 32.71 -1.04 -6.88
C PRO A 487 33.84 -1.77 -7.60
N ILE A 488 33.93 -1.59 -8.92
CA ILE A 488 34.95 -2.27 -9.73
C ILE A 488 36.33 -1.67 -9.50
N ASP A 489 37.39 -2.45 -9.68
CA ASP A 489 38.76 -2.00 -9.56
C ASP A 489 39.27 -1.45 -10.89
N ASN A 490 38.94 -0.19 -11.20
CA ASN A 490 39.26 0.42 -12.49
C ASN A 490 40.17 1.65 -12.33
N PRO A 491 41.42 1.64 -12.87
CA PRO A 491 42.06 0.51 -13.55
C PRO A 491 42.39 -0.64 -12.61
N ASP A 492 42.40 -1.87 -13.13
CA ASP A 492 42.72 -3.08 -12.36
C ASP A 492 44.15 -3.04 -11.80
N VAL A 493 44.26 -3.22 -10.48
CA VAL A 493 45.51 -3.27 -9.71
C VAL A 493 45.51 -4.47 -8.75
N GLU A 494 46.67 -5.12 -8.62
CA GLU A 494 46.86 -6.38 -7.86
C GLU A 494 46.32 -6.39 -6.42
N ASN A 495 46.10 -5.22 -5.78
CA ASN A 495 45.61 -5.12 -4.41
C ASN A 495 44.17 -4.60 -4.27
N ASP A 496 43.45 -4.44 -5.38
CA ASP A 496 42.12 -3.85 -5.49
C ASP A 496 41.96 -2.47 -4.82
N ALA A 497 43.04 -1.69 -4.76
CA ALA A 497 43.03 -0.46 -3.99
C ALA A 497 42.06 0.60 -4.53
N ASN A 498 41.68 0.54 -5.81
CA ASN A 498 40.75 1.50 -6.38
C ASN A 498 39.32 1.14 -5.98
N SER A 499 38.95 -0.13 -6.13
CA SER A 499 37.66 -0.64 -5.66
C SER A 499 37.45 -0.41 -4.16
N LYS A 500 38.42 -0.81 -3.31
CA LYS A 500 38.34 -0.70 -1.84
C LYS A 500 38.28 0.74 -1.31
N ALA A 501 38.52 1.72 -2.18
CA ALA A 501 38.44 3.15 -1.85
C ALA A 501 37.25 3.85 -2.51
N SER A 502 36.55 3.19 -3.43
CA SER A 502 35.43 3.74 -4.18
C SER A 502 34.11 3.47 -3.47
N ILE A 503 33.20 4.44 -3.52
CA ILE A 503 31.78 4.26 -3.20
C ILE A 503 30.91 4.25 -4.47
N VAL A 504 31.52 4.49 -5.64
CA VAL A 504 30.82 4.55 -6.92
C VAL A 504 30.73 3.15 -7.50
N ASN A 505 29.54 2.61 -7.45
CA ASN A 505 29.14 1.32 -7.98
C ASN A 505 28.40 1.47 -9.33
N ARG A 506 28.13 0.36 -10.03
CA ARG A 506 27.50 0.38 -11.37
C ARG A 506 26.28 -0.51 -11.50
N ILE A 507 25.29 0.01 -12.22
CA ILE A 507 24.14 -0.72 -12.76
C ILE A 507 24.31 -0.88 -14.27
N LEU A 508 24.09 -2.07 -14.81
CA LEU A 508 24.05 -2.36 -16.24
C LEU A 508 22.59 -2.51 -16.69
N GLU A 509 22.15 -1.73 -17.67
CA GLU A 509 20.85 -1.92 -18.34
C GLU A 509 21.06 -2.74 -19.63
N PHE A 510 20.35 -3.86 -19.73
CA PHE A 510 20.47 -4.85 -20.80
C PHE A 510 19.11 -5.15 -21.43
N ASP A 511 18.99 -4.97 -22.74
CA ASP A 511 17.77 -5.21 -23.50
C ASP A 511 17.66 -6.71 -23.85
N THR A 512 16.64 -7.39 -23.34
CA THR A 512 16.50 -8.85 -23.46
C THR A 512 16.05 -9.29 -24.85
N ALA A 513 15.43 -8.40 -25.63
CA ALA A 513 14.98 -8.69 -26.98
C ALA A 513 16.14 -8.68 -27.99
N THR A 514 17.10 -7.78 -27.79
CA THR A 514 18.26 -7.61 -28.67
C THR A 514 19.51 -8.32 -28.17
N GLY A 515 19.58 -8.63 -26.87
CA GLY A 515 20.76 -9.19 -26.23
C GLY A 515 21.92 -8.19 -26.17
N THR A 516 21.62 -6.91 -25.92
CA THR A 516 22.64 -5.83 -25.94
C THR A 516 22.51 -4.88 -24.75
N THR A 517 23.64 -4.32 -24.34
CA THR A 517 23.68 -3.27 -23.31
C THR A 517 23.15 -1.95 -23.86
N THR A 518 22.10 -1.41 -23.24
CA THR A 518 21.46 -0.15 -23.63
C THR A 518 21.75 1.00 -22.67
N GLY A 519 22.24 0.70 -21.46
CA GLY A 519 22.60 1.74 -20.49
C GLY A 519 23.55 1.27 -19.39
N GLN A 520 24.13 2.26 -18.72
CA GLN A 520 24.92 2.09 -17.50
C GLN A 520 24.62 3.26 -16.57
N TYR A 521 24.54 3.03 -15.27
CA TYR A 521 24.23 4.10 -14.30
C TYR A 521 25.16 4.02 -13.10
N ALA A 522 25.51 5.18 -12.52
CA ALA A 522 26.28 5.26 -11.29
C ALA A 522 25.36 5.08 -10.08
N TYR A 523 25.77 4.23 -9.15
CA TYR A 523 25.11 3.98 -7.87
C TYR A 523 26.10 4.32 -6.75
N LEU A 524 25.69 5.10 -5.75
CA LEU A 524 26.56 5.41 -4.59
C LEU A 524 26.20 4.49 -3.44
N ILE A 525 27.17 3.81 -2.83
CA ILE A 525 26.95 2.97 -1.63
C ILE A 525 26.99 3.84 -0.37
N GLU A 526 26.01 3.74 0.54
CA GLU A 526 25.91 4.57 1.75
C GLU A 526 26.93 4.17 2.82
N GLY A 527 26.99 2.88 3.16
CA GLY A 527 27.77 2.41 4.32
C GLY A 527 29.29 2.38 4.11
N GLY A 528 29.73 2.69 2.89
CA GLY A 528 31.12 2.88 2.51
C GLY A 528 31.65 1.79 1.59
N ALA A 529 32.92 1.92 1.19
CA ALA A 529 33.54 1.11 0.15
C ALA A 529 33.69 -0.40 0.47
N SER A 530 33.41 -0.81 1.72
CA SER A 530 33.42 -2.22 2.14
C SER A 530 32.09 -2.93 1.94
N ASP A 531 31.02 -2.17 1.74
CA ASP A 531 29.65 -2.66 1.77
C ASP A 531 29.23 -3.14 0.39
N LYS A 532 28.20 -3.98 0.37
CA LYS A 532 27.85 -4.79 -0.79
C LYS A 532 26.38 -4.63 -1.14
N ILE A 533 26.08 -4.78 -2.42
CA ILE A 533 24.72 -5.08 -2.86
C ILE A 533 24.37 -6.50 -2.37
N GLY A 534 23.11 -6.71 -1.99
CA GLY A 534 22.56 -8.02 -1.64
C GLY A 534 21.67 -8.59 -2.73
N ASP A 535 20.60 -7.88 -3.10
CA ASP A 535 19.72 -8.22 -4.23
C ASP A 535 18.91 -6.97 -4.64
N ALA A 536 18.13 -7.05 -5.72
CA ALA A 536 17.35 -5.94 -6.25
C ALA A 536 16.07 -6.43 -6.96
N VAL A 537 14.99 -5.66 -6.82
CA VAL A 537 13.71 -5.94 -7.49
C VAL A 537 13.12 -4.66 -8.07
N SER A 538 12.45 -4.77 -9.22
CA SER A 538 11.77 -3.62 -9.84
C SER A 538 10.43 -3.34 -9.16
N VAL A 539 10.14 -2.07 -8.91
CA VAL A 539 8.77 -1.61 -8.57
C VAL A 539 8.04 -1.02 -9.79
N GLY A 540 8.76 -0.84 -10.92
CA GLY A 540 8.24 -0.32 -12.18
C GLY A 540 8.68 1.12 -12.42
N ASN A 541 8.34 1.69 -13.59
CA ASN A 541 8.57 3.10 -13.92
C ASN A 541 10.02 3.60 -13.81
N GLY A 542 11.01 2.72 -13.94
CA GLY A 542 12.43 3.10 -13.75
C GLY A 542 12.89 3.06 -12.31
N GLU A 543 12.09 2.52 -11.39
CA GLU A 543 12.39 2.44 -9.97
C GLU A 543 12.62 1.00 -9.49
N MET A 544 13.52 0.84 -8.53
CA MET A 544 13.93 -0.47 -7.99
C MET A 544 14.22 -0.39 -6.51
N LEU A 545 13.90 -1.46 -5.78
CA LEU A 545 14.39 -1.68 -4.43
C LEU A 545 15.73 -2.42 -4.49
N VAL A 546 16.69 -2.03 -3.65
CA VAL A 546 18.06 -2.57 -3.63
C VAL A 546 18.51 -2.78 -2.18
N ILE A 547 18.97 -3.99 -1.84
CA ILE A 547 19.61 -4.26 -0.54
C ILE A 547 21.05 -3.74 -0.57
N GLU A 548 21.40 -2.91 0.40
CA GLU A 548 22.79 -2.67 0.82
C GLU A 548 23.06 -3.33 2.17
N ARG A 549 24.21 -3.99 2.29
CA ARG A 549 24.61 -4.72 3.50
C ARG A 549 26.10 -4.69 3.77
N ASP A 550 26.44 -4.67 5.06
CA ASP A 550 27.78 -4.97 5.55
C ASP A 550 27.94 -6.48 5.88
N SER A 551 29.13 -6.88 6.34
CA SER A 551 29.39 -8.24 6.87
C SER A 551 29.23 -8.33 8.40
N ALA A 552 28.68 -7.32 9.07
CA ALA A 552 28.41 -7.37 10.49
C ALA A 552 27.09 -8.10 10.76
N VAL A 553 26.95 -8.58 12.00
CA VAL A 553 25.76 -9.25 12.54
C VAL A 553 25.29 -8.55 13.81
N GLY A 554 24.01 -8.67 14.14
CA GLY A 554 23.39 -8.09 15.33
C GLY A 554 22.82 -6.69 15.10
N ALA A 555 22.41 -6.03 16.18
CA ALA A 555 21.63 -4.79 16.13
C ALA A 555 22.36 -3.58 15.50
N GLU A 556 23.69 -3.64 15.41
CA GLU A 556 24.53 -2.57 14.85
C GLU A 556 24.92 -2.83 13.38
N ALA A 557 24.42 -3.91 12.78
CA ALA A 557 24.75 -4.28 11.41
C ALA A 557 23.99 -3.40 10.41
N LEU A 558 24.66 -3.00 9.33
CA LEU A 558 23.99 -2.34 8.21
C LEU A 558 23.30 -3.39 7.34
N LYS A 559 21.97 -3.35 7.30
CA LYS A 559 21.10 -4.15 6.42
C LYS A 559 19.92 -3.27 5.98
N LYS A 560 20.04 -2.56 4.87
CA LYS A 560 19.06 -1.54 4.44
C LYS A 560 18.55 -1.85 3.04
N VAL A 561 17.27 -1.64 2.82
CA VAL A 561 16.66 -1.62 1.48
C VAL A 561 16.46 -0.17 1.09
N PHE A 562 16.95 0.20 -0.08
CA PHE A 562 16.77 1.53 -0.65
C PHE A 562 15.88 1.46 -1.89
N LEU A 563 14.99 2.43 -2.05
CA LEU A 563 14.33 2.70 -3.32
C LEU A 563 15.26 3.59 -4.16
N ILE A 564 15.55 3.17 -5.38
CA ILE A 564 16.29 3.97 -6.35
C ILE A 564 15.43 4.36 -7.54
N SER A 565 15.72 5.52 -8.12
CA SER A 565 15.13 5.98 -9.37
C SER A 565 16.19 6.24 -10.42
N LEU A 566 15.93 5.73 -11.63
CA LEU A 566 16.71 6.03 -12.82
C LEU A 566 16.32 7.38 -13.45
N ASP A 567 15.23 8.04 -13.03
CA ASP A 567 14.87 9.35 -13.59
C ASP A 567 15.94 10.39 -13.26
N GLY A 568 16.34 11.15 -14.28
CA GLY A 568 17.40 12.13 -14.18
C GLY A 568 18.82 11.55 -14.08
N ALA A 569 18.99 10.25 -13.85
CA ALA A 569 20.30 9.61 -13.81
C ALA A 569 21.01 9.69 -15.16
N THR A 570 22.31 9.89 -15.14
CA THR A 570 23.11 9.98 -16.37
C THR A 570 23.40 8.59 -16.91
N ASN A 571 22.94 8.29 -18.13
CA ASN A 571 23.31 7.06 -18.81
C ASN A 571 24.78 7.14 -19.29
N LEU A 572 25.61 6.23 -18.80
CA LEU A 572 27.06 6.17 -18.96
C LEU A 572 27.52 5.27 -20.11
N ASN A 573 26.63 4.83 -21.01
CA ASN A 573 27.00 3.92 -22.09
C ASN A 573 28.01 4.55 -23.08
N ASP A 574 28.05 5.87 -23.17
CA ASP A 574 29.01 6.66 -23.97
C ASP A 574 30.06 7.38 -23.10
N LEU A 575 30.36 6.88 -21.88
CA LEU A 575 31.30 7.51 -20.96
C LEU A 575 32.65 7.81 -21.66
N ASP A 576 33.02 9.10 -21.68
CA ASP A 576 34.21 9.62 -22.37
C ASP A 576 35.29 10.06 -21.35
N GLU A 577 36.58 9.90 -21.68
CA GLU A 577 37.71 10.47 -20.94
C GLU A 577 37.57 11.98 -20.70
N SER A 578 36.79 12.69 -21.53
CA SER A 578 36.48 14.10 -21.32
C SER A 578 35.58 14.39 -20.11
N MET A 579 34.81 13.41 -19.63
CA MET A 579 33.91 13.52 -18.48
C MET A 579 34.64 13.27 -17.15
N VAL A 580 35.50 12.24 -17.09
CA VAL A 580 36.25 11.85 -15.88
C VAL A 580 37.67 12.44 -15.81
N GLY A 581 38.10 13.13 -16.87
CA GLY A 581 39.43 13.73 -17.00
C GLY A 581 40.50 12.76 -17.52
N PRO A 582 41.63 13.26 -18.05
CA PRO A 582 42.66 12.41 -18.66
C PRO A 582 43.26 11.40 -17.67
N GLY A 583 43.01 10.11 -17.91
CA GLY A 583 43.48 9.01 -17.05
C GLY A 583 42.70 8.82 -15.75
N GLY A 584 41.57 9.51 -15.58
CA GLY A 584 40.61 9.28 -14.51
C GLY A 584 39.62 8.17 -14.85
N THR A 585 38.99 7.59 -13.83
CA THR A 585 37.94 6.56 -13.95
C THR A 585 36.72 6.98 -13.14
N LEU A 586 35.55 6.39 -13.43
CA LEU A 586 34.33 6.70 -12.69
C LEU A 586 34.50 6.37 -11.19
N GLU A 587 35.19 5.26 -10.91
CA GLU A 587 35.47 4.72 -9.59
C GLU A 587 36.48 5.54 -8.79
N SER A 588 37.18 6.48 -9.45
CA SER A 588 38.08 7.42 -8.79
C SER A 588 37.39 8.69 -8.28
N LEU A 589 36.11 8.86 -8.57
CA LEU A 589 35.33 10.04 -8.18
C LEU A 589 34.59 9.80 -6.86
N ASP A 590 34.39 10.88 -6.11
CA ASP A 590 33.40 10.98 -5.03
C ASP A 590 32.15 11.71 -5.54
N ALA A 591 31.16 11.94 -4.67
CA ALA A 591 29.93 12.63 -5.02
C ALA A 591 30.20 14.05 -5.60
N GLU A 592 31.16 14.80 -5.03
CA GLU A 592 31.56 16.12 -5.56
C GLU A 592 32.20 16.00 -6.95
N GLY A 593 33.02 14.97 -7.17
CA GLY A 593 33.65 14.65 -8.44
C GLY A 593 32.65 14.30 -9.54
N LEU A 594 31.61 13.50 -9.22
CA LEU A 594 30.52 13.18 -10.13
C LEU A 594 29.75 14.44 -10.54
N ALA A 595 29.37 15.28 -9.56
CA ALA A 595 28.69 16.54 -9.83
C ALA A 595 29.54 17.50 -10.68
N ALA A 596 30.85 17.57 -10.42
CA ALA A 596 31.79 18.37 -11.22
C ALA A 596 31.94 17.85 -12.67
N ALA A 597 31.80 16.54 -12.86
CA ALA A 597 31.75 15.90 -14.17
C ALA A 597 30.39 16.03 -14.88
N GLY A 598 29.36 16.54 -14.18
CA GLY A 598 27.99 16.59 -14.68
C GLY A 598 27.36 15.20 -14.82
N ILE A 599 27.80 14.25 -13.99
CA ILE A 599 27.25 12.90 -13.88
C ILE A 599 26.32 12.89 -12.68
N GLU A 600 25.04 12.71 -12.93
CA GLU A 600 24.04 12.48 -11.90
C GLU A 600 23.93 10.96 -11.64
N PRO A 601 24.24 10.46 -10.43
CA PRO A 601 23.96 9.08 -10.05
C PRO A 601 22.45 8.83 -9.95
N VAL A 602 22.06 7.57 -9.76
CA VAL A 602 20.67 7.25 -9.41
C VAL A 602 20.26 7.96 -8.12
N GLN A 603 19.02 8.44 -8.08
CA GLN A 603 18.45 8.96 -6.83
C GLN A 603 18.14 7.79 -5.92
N LYS A 604 18.30 7.98 -4.61
CA LYS A 604 18.19 6.91 -3.64
C LYS A 604 17.54 7.41 -2.35
N THR A 605 16.58 6.65 -1.84
CA THR A 605 15.83 6.93 -0.61
C THR A 605 15.76 5.67 0.23
N LEU A 606 15.82 5.79 1.56
CA LEU A 606 15.72 4.62 2.44
C LEU A 606 14.27 4.10 2.38
N TYR A 607 14.11 2.81 2.10
CA TYR A 607 12.80 2.16 2.02
C TYR A 607 12.48 1.39 3.30
N VAL A 608 13.43 0.58 3.79
CA VAL A 608 13.32 -0.05 5.12
C VAL A 608 14.70 -0.39 5.68
N ASP A 609 14.84 -0.25 7.00
CA ASP A 609 15.95 -0.85 7.74
C ASP A 609 15.55 -2.27 8.19
N LEU A 610 16.24 -3.28 7.68
CA LEU A 610 15.90 -4.68 7.92
C LEU A 610 16.15 -5.09 9.37
N ILE A 611 17.16 -4.52 10.03
CA ILE A 611 17.40 -4.80 11.46
C ILE A 611 16.28 -4.20 12.30
N ALA A 612 15.87 -2.96 12.01
CA ALA A 612 14.77 -2.31 12.70
C ALA A 612 13.42 -3.03 12.49
N ALA A 613 13.19 -3.57 11.29
CA ALA A 613 12.03 -4.42 11.00
C ALA A 613 12.09 -5.81 11.67
N GLY A 614 13.23 -6.18 12.28
CA GLY A 614 13.42 -7.42 13.03
C GLY A 614 14.11 -8.56 12.27
N TYR A 615 14.61 -8.32 11.05
CA TYR A 615 15.28 -9.34 10.23
C TYR A 615 16.72 -9.58 10.71
N LEU A 616 16.89 -10.58 11.59
CA LEU A 616 18.16 -10.90 12.23
C LEU A 616 18.83 -12.17 11.67
N ALA A 617 18.54 -12.54 10.42
CA ALA A 617 18.91 -13.84 9.84
C ALA A 617 20.40 -14.02 9.49
N GLY A 618 21.29 -13.09 9.83
CA GLY A 618 22.74 -13.17 9.59
C GLY A 618 23.30 -11.98 8.82
N ASP A 619 24.49 -12.14 8.23
CA ASP A 619 25.20 -11.06 7.51
C ASP A 619 24.88 -11.00 6.00
N LYS A 620 24.25 -12.03 5.44
CA LYS A 620 24.03 -12.20 4.00
C LYS A 620 22.54 -12.14 3.60
N ALA A 621 21.92 -10.97 3.71
CA ALA A 621 20.63 -10.73 3.07
C ALA A 621 20.85 -10.59 1.54
N GLU A 622 20.58 -11.67 0.79
CA GLU A 622 20.98 -11.83 -0.62
C GLU A 622 19.81 -12.26 -1.53
N GLY A 623 18.58 -12.26 -1.01
CA GLY A 623 17.36 -12.36 -1.81
C GLY A 623 16.39 -11.24 -1.48
N LEU A 624 15.82 -10.60 -2.51
CA LEU A 624 14.81 -9.53 -2.38
C LEU A 624 13.69 -9.72 -3.42
N ALA A 625 12.44 -9.75 -2.96
CA ALA A 625 11.28 -9.75 -3.86
C ALA A 625 10.20 -8.76 -3.43
N LEU A 626 9.48 -8.19 -4.39
CA LEU A 626 8.28 -7.38 -4.19
C LEU A 626 7.06 -8.31 -4.25
N ILE A 627 6.25 -8.34 -3.20
CA ILE A 627 4.99 -9.11 -3.16
C ILE A 627 3.85 -8.23 -3.67
N ASP A 628 3.76 -7.02 -3.13
CA ASP A 628 2.85 -5.94 -3.51
C ASP A 628 3.38 -4.59 -2.98
N GLU A 629 2.60 -3.53 -3.14
CA GLU A 629 2.94 -2.16 -2.74
C GLU A 629 3.33 -2.00 -1.26
N ASN A 630 2.87 -2.88 -0.38
CA ASN A 630 3.11 -2.78 1.07
C ASN A 630 3.98 -3.92 1.59
N ARG A 631 4.40 -4.87 0.76
CA ARG A 631 5.11 -6.06 1.22
C ARG A 631 6.31 -6.41 0.35
N ILE A 632 7.44 -6.59 1.02
CA ILE A 632 8.66 -7.15 0.42
C ILE A 632 9.06 -8.43 1.16
N ALA A 633 9.76 -9.30 0.46
CA ALA A 633 10.35 -10.50 1.02
C ALA A 633 11.87 -10.42 0.95
N VAL A 634 12.55 -10.83 2.02
CA VAL A 634 14.00 -10.92 2.11
C VAL A 634 14.39 -12.34 2.50
N LEU A 635 15.43 -12.88 1.86
CA LEU A 635 15.97 -14.21 2.13
C LEU A 635 17.47 -14.11 2.38
N ASN A 636 17.99 -14.92 3.31
CA ASN A 636 19.42 -14.97 3.59
C ASN A 636 20.09 -16.16 2.91
N ASP A 637 21.29 -15.91 2.42
CA ASP A 637 22.26 -16.96 2.17
C ASP A 637 22.79 -17.45 3.53
N ASN A 638 22.91 -18.76 3.64
CA ASN A 638 23.34 -19.43 4.85
C ASN A 638 24.62 -20.27 4.65
N ASP A 639 25.28 -20.15 3.49
CA ASP A 639 26.53 -20.84 3.15
C ASP A 639 26.44 -22.35 3.36
N PHE A 640 25.26 -22.94 3.09
CA PHE A 640 24.98 -24.36 3.32
C PHE A 640 25.25 -24.85 4.77
N GLN A 641 25.26 -23.92 5.74
CA GLN A 641 25.60 -24.20 7.13
C GLN A 641 27.03 -24.72 7.31
N LEU A 642 27.93 -24.44 6.37
CA LEU A 642 29.32 -24.87 6.45
C LEU A 642 30.14 -23.80 7.19
N ILE A 643 30.80 -24.16 8.29
CA ILE A 643 31.94 -23.35 8.76
C ILE A 643 33.12 -23.78 7.90
N GLY A 644 33.74 -22.82 7.22
CA GLY A 644 34.76 -22.99 6.20
C GLY A 644 36.08 -23.65 6.61
N THR A 645 36.06 -24.75 7.35
CA THR A 645 37.21 -25.61 7.58
C THR A 645 36.84 -27.08 7.38
N PHE A 646 37.75 -27.81 6.74
CA PHE A 646 37.63 -29.24 6.48
C PHE A 646 38.99 -29.90 6.67
N ASN A 647 38.98 -31.20 6.86
CA ASN A 647 40.19 -31.99 6.98
C ASN A 647 40.63 -32.52 5.62
N VAL A 648 41.69 -31.93 5.04
CA VAL A 648 42.26 -32.35 3.75
C VAL A 648 42.67 -33.83 3.72
N GLU A 649 43.14 -34.41 4.84
CA GLU A 649 43.54 -35.83 4.89
C GLU A 649 42.34 -36.79 4.83
N THR A 650 41.20 -36.40 5.40
CA THR A 650 40.03 -37.30 5.53
C THR A 650 38.85 -36.91 4.65
N GLY A 651 38.85 -35.71 4.08
CA GLY A 651 37.71 -35.15 3.35
C GLY A 651 36.49 -34.84 4.21
N LEU A 652 36.68 -34.70 5.53
CA LEU A 652 35.58 -34.47 6.47
C LEU A 652 35.39 -32.97 6.64
N LEU A 653 34.15 -32.49 6.49
CA LEU A 653 33.73 -31.15 6.87
C LEU A 653 33.67 -31.05 8.39
N ASP A 654 34.09 -29.91 8.95
CA ASP A 654 33.95 -29.66 10.38
C ASP A 654 32.48 -29.42 10.76
N ASP A 655 32.09 -29.81 11.98
CA ASP A 655 30.75 -29.55 12.50
C ASP A 655 30.55 -28.04 12.69
N ASN A 656 29.43 -27.48 12.20
CA ASN A 656 29.05 -26.11 12.49
C ASN A 656 28.40 -25.99 13.89
N PRO A 657 29.07 -25.37 14.89
CA PRO A 657 28.50 -25.15 16.22
C PRO A 657 27.30 -24.21 16.26
N ASP A 658 27.08 -23.37 15.24
CA ASP A 658 26.00 -22.38 15.19
C ASP A 658 25.52 -22.15 13.73
N PRO A 659 24.71 -23.06 13.17
CA PRO A 659 24.31 -22.97 11.78
C PRO A 659 23.20 -21.93 11.58
N VAL A 660 23.54 -20.85 10.87
CA VAL A 660 22.54 -19.92 10.31
C VAL A 660 21.61 -20.73 9.40
N GLN A 661 20.31 -20.71 9.70
CA GLN A 661 19.31 -21.35 8.85
C GLN A 661 18.90 -20.38 7.74
N PRO A 662 18.45 -20.87 6.58
CA PRO A 662 17.73 -20.02 5.64
C PRO A 662 16.41 -19.61 6.29
N VAL A 663 16.12 -18.31 6.28
CA VAL A 663 14.92 -17.70 6.82
C VAL A 663 14.41 -16.68 5.80
N LEU A 664 13.17 -16.88 5.36
CA LEU A 664 12.46 -15.85 4.60
C LEU A 664 11.80 -14.90 5.61
N GLY A 665 12.10 -13.61 5.52
CA GLY A 665 11.36 -12.56 6.20
C GLY A 665 10.42 -11.87 5.22
N ILE A 666 9.12 -11.82 5.53
CA ILE A 666 8.20 -10.94 4.81
C ILE A 666 7.97 -9.72 5.67
N ILE A 667 8.37 -8.56 5.14
CA ILE A 667 8.24 -7.26 5.79
C ILE A 667 7.02 -6.57 5.20
N THR A 668 6.11 -6.17 6.07
CA THR A 668 4.96 -5.34 5.74
C THR A 668 5.28 -3.92 6.16
N LEU A 669 5.30 -3.01 5.19
CA LEU A 669 5.37 -1.57 5.43
C LEU A 669 3.97 -1.09 5.80
N ASN A 670 3.64 -1.25 7.08
CA ASN A 670 2.35 -0.78 7.57
C ASN A 670 2.36 0.75 7.53
N ASN A 671 1.35 1.34 6.90
CA ASN A 671 0.99 2.74 7.13
C ASN A 671 2.14 3.75 6.93
N ALA A 672 3.01 3.52 5.94
CA ALA A 672 4.16 4.40 5.69
C ALA A 672 3.72 5.86 5.50
N PHE A 673 4.46 6.80 6.08
CA PHE A 673 4.17 8.23 5.98
C PHE A 673 5.46 9.04 6.01
N ASP A 674 5.37 10.29 5.58
CA ASP A 674 6.46 11.24 5.70
C ASP A 674 6.40 11.93 7.06
N ALA A 675 7.46 11.80 7.85
CA ALA A 675 7.53 12.32 9.22
C ALA A 675 8.39 13.59 9.32
N SER A 676 9.09 13.99 8.26
CA SER A 676 10.03 15.12 8.26
C SER A 676 9.54 16.21 7.34
N ASN A 677 9.79 17.46 7.72
CA ASN A 677 9.69 18.64 6.84
C ASN A 677 11.07 19.24 6.51
N GLU A 678 12.16 18.53 6.84
CA GLU A 678 13.53 19.05 6.79
C GLU A 678 14.51 18.13 6.03
N ASP A 679 14.02 17.09 5.34
CA ASP A 679 14.83 16.22 4.50
C ASP A 679 14.83 16.62 3.01
N GLY A 680 13.87 17.44 2.60
CA GLY A 680 13.76 18.02 1.26
C GLY A 680 13.32 17.02 0.18
N MET A 681 12.65 15.94 0.58
CA MET A 681 12.17 14.89 -0.31
C MET A 681 10.89 14.26 0.25
N ILE A 682 10.10 13.63 -0.62
CA ILE A 682 8.96 12.82 -0.15
C ILE A 682 9.52 11.49 0.39
N ASN A 683 9.39 11.25 1.68
CA ASN A 683 9.99 10.14 2.40
C ASN A 683 8.94 9.23 3.06
N LEU A 684 8.07 8.63 2.24
CA LEU A 684 7.07 7.65 2.71
C LEU A 684 7.75 6.35 3.16
N THR A 685 7.99 6.23 4.47
CA THR A 685 8.58 5.05 5.09
C THR A 685 7.84 4.69 6.38
N SER A 686 8.16 3.54 6.95
CA SER A 686 7.69 3.15 8.27
C SER A 686 8.52 3.80 9.38
N TRP A 687 7.85 4.15 10.47
CA TRP A 687 8.43 4.79 11.65
C TRP A 687 7.96 4.07 12.92
N PRO A 688 8.78 3.99 13.99
CA PRO A 688 8.38 3.35 15.25
C PRO A 688 7.45 4.26 16.07
N VAL A 689 6.32 4.62 15.48
CA VAL A 689 5.35 5.62 15.95
C VAL A 689 3.95 5.04 15.83
N LEU A 690 3.10 5.36 16.81
CA LEU A 690 1.68 5.07 16.80
C LEU A 690 0.89 6.33 16.42
N GLY A 691 0.06 6.27 15.38
CA GLY A 691 -0.86 7.34 15.01
C GLY A 691 -2.16 7.23 15.78
N MET A 692 -2.65 8.35 16.30
CA MET A 692 -3.96 8.43 16.97
C MET A 692 -5.02 8.76 15.92
N TYR A 693 -6.12 7.99 15.85
CA TYR A 693 -7.13 8.21 14.81
C TYR A 693 -7.79 9.58 14.93
N GLN A 694 -8.18 9.99 16.15
CA GLN A 694 -8.67 11.35 16.44
C GLN A 694 -9.57 11.92 15.33
N PRO A 695 -10.71 11.27 15.06
CA PRO A 695 -11.52 11.67 13.95
C PRO A 695 -12.31 12.93 14.25
N ASP A 696 -12.19 13.93 13.37
CA ASP A 696 -13.07 15.09 13.37
C ASP A 696 -14.46 14.66 12.84
N ALA A 697 -14.61 14.55 11.51
CA ALA A 697 -15.90 14.21 10.92
C ALA A 697 -16.23 12.70 10.93
N ILE A 698 -17.54 12.42 11.01
CA ILE A 698 -18.11 11.07 10.94
C ILE A 698 -19.39 11.03 10.10
N ALA A 699 -19.56 9.97 9.30
CA ALA A 699 -20.79 9.67 8.57
C ALA A 699 -21.23 8.21 8.75
N THR A 700 -22.51 7.92 8.49
CA THR A 700 -23.01 6.55 8.38
C THR A 700 -23.28 6.18 6.92
N PHE A 701 -23.15 4.90 6.61
CA PHE A 701 -23.65 4.33 5.35
C PHE A 701 -24.11 2.89 5.55
N GLU A 702 -24.91 2.38 4.61
CA GLU A 702 -25.36 0.99 4.62
C GLU A 702 -24.63 0.18 3.54
N ALA A 703 -24.14 -1.00 3.92
CA ALA A 703 -23.61 -2.00 3.01
C ALA A 703 -24.09 -3.38 3.44
N ASN A 704 -24.59 -4.19 2.49
CA ASN A 704 -25.10 -5.54 2.75
C ASN A 704 -26.15 -5.62 3.89
N GLY A 705 -26.96 -4.58 4.05
CA GLY A 705 -28.00 -4.49 5.10
C GLY A 705 -27.46 -4.27 6.52
N GLN A 706 -26.19 -3.87 6.65
CA GLN A 706 -25.56 -3.45 7.90
C GLN A 706 -25.18 -1.98 7.81
N THR A 707 -25.30 -1.27 8.93
CA THR A 707 -24.82 0.11 9.07
C THR A 707 -23.34 0.08 9.44
N TYR A 708 -22.55 0.93 8.78
CA TYR A 708 -21.15 1.20 9.06
C TYR A 708 -20.96 2.68 9.37
N LEU A 709 -19.86 2.98 10.05
CA LEU A 709 -19.38 4.33 10.30
C LEU A 709 -18.14 4.56 9.44
N ILE A 710 -17.97 5.76 8.92
CA ILE A 710 -16.74 6.21 8.28
C ILE A 710 -16.28 7.50 8.95
N THR A 711 -14.99 7.60 9.23
CA THR A 711 -14.37 8.76 9.90
C THR A 711 -13.23 9.34 9.07
N ALA A 712 -13.06 10.65 9.14
CA ALA A 712 -11.88 11.36 8.64
C ALA A 712 -10.95 11.62 9.84
N ASN A 713 -9.71 11.13 9.77
CA ASN A 713 -8.81 11.02 10.93
C ASN A 713 -7.77 12.16 10.93
N GLU A 714 -8.23 13.36 11.25
CA GLU A 714 -7.47 14.61 11.16
C GLU A 714 -6.35 14.66 12.20
N GLY A 715 -6.67 14.75 13.50
CA GLY A 715 -5.66 14.65 14.55
C GLY A 715 -5.57 15.78 15.54
N ASP A 716 -6.62 16.53 15.87
CA ASP A 716 -6.44 17.74 16.66
C ASP A 716 -5.89 17.52 18.08
N SER A 717 -5.26 18.55 18.62
CA SER A 717 -4.50 18.47 19.88
C SER A 717 -4.94 19.54 20.86
N ARG A 718 -4.75 19.29 22.16
CA ARG A 718 -4.94 20.35 23.16
C ARG A 718 -3.69 21.21 23.34
N ASP A 719 -3.65 22.34 22.63
CA ASP A 719 -2.60 23.35 22.73
C ASP A 719 -3.13 24.72 23.17
N TYR A 720 -3.17 24.95 24.49
CA TYR A 720 -3.67 26.17 25.13
C TYR A 720 -2.56 26.89 25.93
N ASP A 721 -2.71 28.19 26.18
CA ASP A 721 -1.78 29.00 26.99
C ASP A 721 -1.50 28.39 28.38
N GLY A 722 -2.51 27.78 29.00
CA GLY A 722 -2.46 27.14 30.31
C GLY A 722 -2.05 25.66 30.32
N PHE A 723 -2.14 24.97 29.18
CA PHE A 723 -1.85 23.55 29.03
C PHE A 723 -1.60 23.20 27.57
N SER A 724 -0.47 22.54 27.30
CA SER A 724 -0.11 22.07 25.96
C SER A 724 0.30 20.61 26.05
N GLU A 725 -0.37 19.76 25.26
CA GLU A 725 0.02 18.37 25.13
C GLU A 725 1.00 18.11 23.98
N GLU A 726 1.27 19.09 23.13
CA GLU A 726 2.22 18.89 22.03
C GLU A 726 3.67 18.90 22.52
N THR A 727 4.49 18.05 21.90
CA THR A 727 5.95 18.14 21.88
C THR A 727 6.46 17.52 20.58
N THR A 728 7.77 17.41 20.42
CA THR A 728 8.39 16.77 19.25
C THR A 728 9.26 15.61 19.68
N VAL A 729 9.46 14.64 18.79
CA VAL A 729 10.35 13.48 19.06
C VAL A 729 11.76 13.93 19.45
N GLY A 730 12.27 15.02 18.89
CA GLY A 730 13.59 15.58 19.20
C GLY A 730 13.71 16.26 20.57
N GLU A 731 12.59 16.53 21.25
CA GLU A 731 12.57 17.18 22.56
C GLU A 731 12.45 16.21 23.75
N VAL A 732 12.07 14.96 23.49
CA VAL A 732 11.89 13.93 24.52
C VAL A 732 13.16 13.08 24.71
N GLU A 733 13.28 12.43 25.88
CA GLU A 733 14.30 11.40 26.10
C GLU A 733 13.71 10.06 25.65
N LEU A 734 14.36 9.36 24.71
CA LEU A 734 13.92 8.05 24.23
C LEU A 734 14.58 6.94 25.05
N ASP A 735 13.80 5.94 25.46
CA ASP A 735 14.32 4.76 26.13
C ASP A 735 15.32 4.04 25.18
N PRO A 736 16.55 3.73 25.65
CA PRO A 736 17.59 3.13 24.80
C PRO A 736 17.36 1.65 24.46
N ASP A 737 16.53 0.94 25.21
CA ASP A 737 16.11 -0.44 24.90
C ASP A 737 14.98 -0.45 23.85
N ALA A 738 14.05 0.52 23.88
CA ALA A 738 12.98 0.69 22.89
C ALA A 738 13.47 1.34 21.59
N PHE A 739 14.36 2.33 21.69
CA PHE A 739 14.89 3.12 20.57
C PHE A 739 16.43 3.11 20.56
N PRO A 740 17.08 1.97 20.23
CA PRO A 740 18.54 1.85 20.26
C PRO A 740 19.25 2.81 19.30
N ASN A 741 18.56 3.30 18.27
CA ASN A 741 19.02 4.27 17.28
C ASN A 741 18.45 5.68 17.49
N ALA A 742 18.12 6.07 18.73
CA ALA A 742 17.51 7.36 19.08
C ALA A 742 18.14 8.59 18.37
N ALA A 743 19.47 8.65 18.25
CA ALA A 743 20.14 9.78 17.62
C ALA A 743 19.83 9.95 16.12
N GLU A 744 19.57 8.84 15.41
CA GLU A 744 19.16 8.88 13.99
C GLU A 744 17.68 9.25 13.88
N LEU A 745 16.84 8.66 14.73
CA LEU A 745 15.40 8.93 14.79
C LEU A 745 15.08 10.38 15.15
N GLN A 746 15.83 10.97 16.08
CA GLN A 746 15.64 12.35 16.55
C GLN A 746 16.29 13.40 15.64
N ALA A 747 16.91 13.01 14.52
CA ALA A 747 17.40 13.97 13.55
C ALA A 747 16.22 14.75 12.92
N PRO A 748 16.33 16.08 12.70
CA PRO A 748 15.27 16.84 12.02
C PRO A 748 14.92 16.29 10.64
N SER A 749 15.91 15.78 9.90
CA SER A 749 15.74 15.11 8.60
C SER A 749 15.21 13.66 8.69
N ALA A 750 14.78 13.25 9.88
CA ALA A 750 14.05 12.02 10.15
C ALA A 750 12.77 12.43 10.88
N MET A 751 12.35 11.74 11.93
CA MET A 751 11.14 12.10 12.68
C MET A 751 11.38 13.11 13.82
N GLY A 752 12.54 13.78 13.89
CA GLY A 752 12.89 14.66 15.00
C GLY A 752 11.91 15.83 15.24
N ASN A 753 11.32 16.37 14.17
CA ASN A 753 10.32 17.44 14.26
C ASN A 753 8.89 16.91 14.41
N LEU A 754 8.66 15.61 14.21
CA LEU A 754 7.33 15.01 14.23
C LEU A 754 6.63 15.35 15.55
N LYS A 755 5.45 15.96 15.44
CA LYS A 755 4.61 16.29 16.58
C LYS A 755 4.02 15.04 17.22
N ILE A 756 4.19 14.93 18.52
CA ILE A 756 3.68 13.84 19.36
C ILE A 756 3.01 14.40 20.62
N THR A 757 2.14 13.61 21.23
CA THR A 757 1.59 13.97 22.55
C THR A 757 2.59 13.69 23.67
N ASN A 758 2.66 14.60 24.63
CA ASN A 758 3.45 14.48 25.85
C ASN A 758 2.69 13.81 27.02
N THR A 759 1.44 13.42 26.79
CA THR A 759 0.54 12.82 27.79
C THR A 759 0.61 11.29 27.81
N LEU A 760 1.26 10.70 26.80
CA LEU A 760 1.54 9.27 26.64
C LEU A 760 3.04 9.06 26.36
N GLY A 761 3.49 7.81 26.35
CA GLY A 761 4.83 7.44 25.89
C GLY A 761 5.73 6.83 26.96
N ASP A 762 5.67 7.34 28.19
CA ASP A 762 6.36 6.80 29.37
C ASP A 762 5.48 5.69 30.02
N THR A 763 5.70 4.44 29.63
CA THR A 763 4.85 3.31 30.05
C THR A 763 5.28 2.69 31.38
N ASP A 764 6.52 2.91 31.82
CA ASP A 764 7.07 2.36 33.06
C ASP A 764 7.26 3.40 34.19
N GLY A 765 7.14 4.69 33.86
CA GLY A 765 7.13 5.83 34.78
C GLY A 765 8.50 6.33 35.18
N ASP A 766 9.55 6.07 34.41
CA ASP A 766 10.92 6.47 34.73
C ASP A 766 11.35 7.82 34.12
N GLY A 767 10.54 8.35 33.21
CA GLY A 767 10.67 9.68 32.61
C GLY A 767 11.26 9.72 31.21
N ASP A 768 11.60 8.58 30.61
CA ASP A 768 11.85 8.47 29.18
C ASP A 768 10.65 7.86 28.42
N TYR A 769 10.70 7.88 27.10
CA TYR A 769 9.62 7.43 26.24
C TYR A 769 9.94 6.03 25.72
N ASP A 770 9.07 5.07 26.06
CA ASP A 770 9.05 3.70 25.51
C ASP A 770 8.33 3.63 24.15
N LYS A 771 7.42 4.59 23.91
CA LYS A 771 6.55 4.67 22.74
C LYS A 771 6.32 6.11 22.33
N LEU A 772 6.07 6.31 21.03
CA LEU A 772 5.79 7.61 20.45
C LEU A 772 4.38 7.61 19.86
N TYR A 773 3.62 8.68 20.10
CA TYR A 773 2.22 8.81 19.71
C TYR A 773 2.03 10.10 18.91
N ALA A 774 1.94 9.98 17.58
CA ALA A 774 1.71 11.10 16.68
C ALA A 774 0.22 11.43 16.57
N PHE A 775 -0.05 12.71 16.33
CA PHE A 775 -1.38 13.23 16.08
C PHE A 775 -1.88 12.85 14.68
N GLY A 776 -3.16 12.46 14.61
CA GLY A 776 -3.84 12.11 13.37
C GLY A 776 -3.52 10.71 12.84
N GLY A 777 -4.50 10.13 12.15
CA GLY A 777 -4.36 8.84 11.47
C GLY A 777 -3.84 8.99 10.03
N ARG A 778 -3.90 10.22 9.48
CA ARG A 778 -3.58 10.55 8.07
C ARG A 778 -4.37 9.72 7.06
N SER A 779 -5.54 9.26 7.49
CA SER A 779 -6.38 8.29 6.79
C SER A 779 -7.85 8.62 6.97
N PHE A 780 -8.70 7.95 6.21
CA PHE A 780 -10.05 7.64 6.67
C PHE A 780 -10.12 6.20 7.17
N SER A 781 -11.06 5.93 8.07
CA SER A 781 -11.33 4.58 8.60
C SER A 781 -12.82 4.21 8.50
N ILE A 782 -13.10 2.92 8.32
CA ILE A 782 -14.45 2.35 8.38
C ILE A 782 -14.57 1.49 9.62
N TRP A 783 -15.65 1.68 10.38
CA TRP A 783 -15.94 0.98 11.62
C TRP A 783 -17.30 0.28 11.53
N ASP A 784 -17.45 -0.82 12.26
CA ASP A 784 -18.78 -1.33 12.57
C ASP A 784 -19.44 -0.48 13.67
N THR A 785 -20.73 -0.69 13.89
CA THR A 785 -21.50 0.05 14.91
C THR A 785 -21.14 -0.29 16.36
N ASN A 786 -20.24 -1.25 16.60
CA ASN A 786 -19.65 -1.52 17.91
C ASN A 786 -18.28 -0.83 18.09
N GLY A 787 -17.84 -0.06 17.09
CA GLY A 787 -16.54 0.61 17.04
C GLY A 787 -15.37 -0.34 16.78
N LYS A 788 -15.61 -1.49 16.15
CA LYS A 788 -14.53 -2.34 15.63
C LYS A 788 -14.07 -1.80 14.28
N LEU A 789 -12.76 -1.60 14.13
CA LEU A 789 -12.15 -1.26 12.84
C LEU A 789 -12.43 -2.36 11.80
N VAL A 790 -12.98 -1.95 10.66
CA VAL A 790 -13.27 -2.80 9.50
C VAL A 790 -12.21 -2.58 8.43
N TYR A 791 -11.83 -1.33 8.20
CA TYR A 791 -10.81 -0.93 7.21
C TYR A 791 -10.16 0.39 7.63
N ASP A 792 -8.87 0.54 7.36
CA ASP A 792 -8.17 1.83 7.37
C ASP A 792 -7.46 2.02 6.03
N SER A 793 -7.46 3.24 5.51
CA SER A 793 -6.83 3.55 4.22
C SER A 793 -5.30 3.59 4.25
N GLY A 794 -4.68 3.41 5.41
CA GLY A 794 -3.24 3.31 5.54
C GLY A 794 -2.55 4.57 5.03
N SER A 795 -1.66 4.40 4.06
CA SER A 795 -0.88 5.47 3.42
C SER A 795 -1.49 5.97 2.10
N MET A 796 -2.70 5.51 1.74
CA MET A 796 -3.32 5.81 0.44
C MET A 796 -3.39 7.32 0.15
N ILE A 797 -3.79 8.13 1.13
CA ILE A 797 -3.94 9.58 0.92
C ILE A 797 -2.58 10.23 0.64
N GLU A 798 -1.56 9.93 1.46
CA GLU A 798 -0.17 10.37 1.26
C GLU A 798 0.36 9.98 -0.12
N GLN A 799 0.11 8.74 -0.57
CA GLN A 799 0.54 8.27 -1.89
C GLN A 799 -0.18 9.01 -3.03
N VAL A 800 -1.49 9.23 -2.89
CA VAL A 800 -2.30 9.92 -3.89
C VAL A 800 -1.89 11.38 -4.03
N THR A 801 -1.66 12.09 -2.92
CA THR A 801 -1.24 13.50 -2.94
C THR A 801 0.20 13.63 -3.46
N ALA A 802 1.11 12.75 -3.07
CA ALA A 802 2.48 12.68 -3.59
C ALA A 802 2.51 12.47 -5.11
N ALA A 803 1.68 11.57 -5.62
CA ALA A 803 1.59 11.29 -7.05
C ALA A 803 0.97 12.46 -7.84
N ALA A 804 -0.05 13.11 -7.29
CA ALA A 804 -0.76 14.20 -7.95
C ALA A 804 0.02 15.52 -7.96
N PHE A 805 0.64 15.88 -6.84
CA PHE A 805 1.30 17.17 -6.64
C PHE A 805 2.65 17.02 -5.92
N PRO A 806 3.64 16.33 -6.50
CA PRO A 806 4.91 16.05 -5.82
C PRO A 806 5.71 17.31 -5.45
N ASP A 807 5.59 18.39 -6.22
CA ASP A 807 6.26 19.67 -5.93
C ASP A 807 5.59 20.47 -4.79
N TYR A 808 4.44 20.01 -4.30
CA TYR A 808 3.60 20.67 -3.28
C TYR A 808 3.08 19.65 -2.25
N PHE A 809 3.73 18.49 -2.15
CA PHE A 809 3.33 17.43 -1.25
C PHE A 809 3.26 17.94 0.19
N ASN A 810 2.21 17.56 0.92
CA ASN A 810 1.93 18.01 2.29
C ASN A 810 2.13 19.52 2.50
N ALA A 811 1.70 20.33 1.52
CA ALA A 811 1.60 21.78 1.67
C ALA A 811 0.46 22.16 2.63
N SER A 812 0.67 23.21 3.42
CA SER A 812 -0.35 23.85 4.24
C SER A 812 -1.51 24.40 3.41
N ASN A 813 -2.62 24.74 4.05
CA ASN A 813 -3.78 25.35 3.39
C ASN A 813 -3.59 26.84 3.09
N ASP A 814 -2.75 27.54 3.85
CA ASP A 814 -2.46 28.96 3.74
C ASP A 814 -1.17 29.28 2.97
N ALA A 815 -0.36 28.26 2.68
CA ALA A 815 0.90 28.35 1.94
C ALA A 815 1.03 27.25 0.88
N ASN A 816 1.82 27.49 -0.18
CA ASN A 816 2.07 26.50 -1.25
C ASN A 816 3.51 25.96 -1.16
N ASP A 817 4.08 25.89 0.05
CA ASP A 817 5.43 25.39 0.25
C ASP A 817 5.42 23.86 0.22
N PHE A 818 6.48 23.28 -0.34
CA PHE A 818 6.66 21.83 -0.33
C PHE A 818 6.93 21.38 1.09
N ASP A 819 6.18 20.37 1.54
CA ASP A 819 6.52 19.53 2.68
C ASP A 819 6.57 20.28 4.02
N ASP A 820 5.66 21.22 4.25
CA ASP A 820 5.60 21.99 5.50
C ASP A 820 4.66 21.38 6.57
N ARG A 821 3.90 20.32 6.22
CA ARG A 821 3.00 19.59 7.14
C ARG A 821 3.38 18.14 7.41
N SER A 822 4.43 17.58 6.81
CA SER A 822 4.77 16.16 7.04
C SER A 822 5.15 15.84 8.49
N ASP A 823 5.72 16.78 9.24
CA ASP A 823 5.95 16.64 10.69
C ASP A 823 4.68 16.86 11.54
N SER A 824 3.57 17.27 10.92
CA SER A 824 2.35 17.71 11.61
C SER A 824 1.09 17.29 10.83
N LYS A 825 0.61 16.06 11.08
CA LYS A 825 -0.62 15.46 10.54
C LYS A 825 -0.71 15.28 9.01
N GLY A 826 0.22 15.83 8.22
CA GLY A 826 0.35 15.57 6.78
C GLY A 826 -0.80 16.14 5.95
N PRO A 827 -1.54 15.33 5.16
CA PRO A 827 -2.59 15.82 4.28
C PRO A 827 -3.89 16.23 5.01
N GLU A 828 -4.08 15.79 6.26
CA GLU A 828 -5.21 16.14 7.16
C GLU A 828 -6.61 15.89 6.58
N PRO A 829 -7.09 14.63 6.63
CA PRO A 829 -8.47 14.32 6.28
C PRO A 829 -9.42 14.83 7.36
N GLU A 830 -10.27 15.79 7.00
CA GLU A 830 -11.10 16.58 7.92
C GLU A 830 -12.58 16.25 7.74
N GLY A 831 -13.12 16.53 6.55
CA GLY A 831 -14.53 16.30 6.25
C GLY A 831 -14.82 14.92 5.67
N VAL A 832 -16.00 14.36 5.95
CA VAL A 832 -16.54 13.18 5.25
C VAL A 832 -18.02 13.30 4.90
N ALA A 833 -18.37 12.94 3.66
CA ALA A 833 -19.74 12.72 3.23
C ALA A 833 -19.89 11.38 2.49
N THR A 834 -21.07 10.76 2.57
CA THR A 834 -21.38 9.53 1.83
C THR A 834 -22.57 9.72 0.89
N GLY A 835 -22.57 9.00 -0.24
CA GLY A 835 -23.62 9.08 -1.25
C GLY A 835 -23.79 7.78 -2.03
N VAL A 836 -25.02 7.50 -2.47
CA VAL A 836 -25.31 6.34 -3.33
C VAL A 836 -25.56 6.79 -4.76
N ILE A 837 -24.81 6.24 -5.71
CA ILE A 837 -24.90 6.53 -7.14
C ILE A 837 -24.96 5.21 -7.89
N ASP A 838 -26.02 5.01 -8.67
CA ASP A 838 -26.25 3.79 -9.47
C ASP A 838 -26.08 2.46 -8.71
N GLY A 839 -26.43 2.47 -7.42
CA GLY A 839 -26.37 1.29 -6.55
C GLY A 839 -25.01 1.04 -5.90
N ARG A 840 -24.02 1.91 -6.13
CA ARG A 840 -22.73 1.94 -5.44
C ARG A 840 -22.72 3.02 -4.38
N THR A 841 -22.05 2.76 -3.26
CA THR A 841 -21.85 3.72 -2.18
C THR A 841 -20.47 4.33 -2.29
N TYR A 842 -20.40 5.66 -2.31
CA TYR A 842 -19.16 6.42 -2.35
C TYR A 842 -18.98 7.23 -1.07
N ALA A 843 -17.74 7.38 -0.66
CA ALA A 843 -17.30 8.32 0.35
C ALA A 843 -16.49 9.45 -0.32
N PHE A 844 -16.69 10.68 0.15
CA PHE A 844 -15.97 11.87 -0.25
C PHE A 844 -15.25 12.41 0.99
N ILE A 845 -13.92 12.45 0.95
CA ILE A 845 -13.06 12.87 2.05
C ILE A 845 -12.43 14.21 1.70
N GLY A 846 -12.69 15.26 2.49
CA GLY A 846 -12.05 16.57 2.36
C GLY A 846 -10.67 16.56 3.01
N LEU A 847 -9.67 17.12 2.34
CA LEU A 847 -8.32 17.27 2.89
C LEU A 847 -8.08 18.74 3.22
N GLU A 848 -8.01 19.10 4.50
CA GLU A 848 -7.98 20.49 4.94
C GLU A 848 -6.69 21.19 4.49
N ARG A 849 -5.52 20.58 4.71
CA ARG A 849 -4.21 21.19 4.34
C ARG A 849 -3.93 21.10 2.86
N MET A 850 -3.64 19.89 2.39
CA MET A 850 -3.24 19.66 1.00
C MET A 850 -4.32 20.13 0.01
N GLY A 851 -5.58 20.17 0.47
CA GLY A 851 -6.74 20.59 -0.30
C GLY A 851 -7.30 19.47 -1.15
N GLY A 852 -8.50 19.69 -1.66
CA GLY A 852 -9.18 18.76 -2.56
C GLY A 852 -9.95 17.65 -1.84
N ILE A 853 -10.47 16.74 -2.66
CA ILE A 853 -11.46 15.74 -2.27
C ILE A 853 -10.99 14.38 -2.78
N VAL A 854 -10.77 13.44 -1.86
CA VAL A 854 -10.51 12.04 -2.18
C VAL A 854 -11.84 11.30 -2.27
N THR A 855 -12.10 10.66 -3.40
CA THR A 855 -13.31 9.89 -3.66
C THR A 855 -13.01 8.40 -3.60
N VAL A 856 -13.81 7.66 -2.85
CA VAL A 856 -13.61 6.22 -2.59
C VAL A 856 -14.92 5.47 -2.78
N ASP A 857 -14.91 4.35 -3.48
CA ASP A 857 -16.03 3.42 -3.51
C ASP A 857 -15.96 2.52 -2.28
N VAL A 858 -16.96 2.64 -1.40
CA VAL A 858 -17.10 1.91 -0.13
C VAL A 858 -18.25 0.90 -0.18
N THR A 859 -18.70 0.53 -1.39
CA THR A 859 -19.75 -0.49 -1.58
C THR A 859 -19.39 -1.81 -0.89
N ASP A 860 -18.11 -2.19 -0.97
CA ASP A 860 -17.52 -3.21 -0.09
C ASP A 860 -16.73 -2.52 1.04
N PRO A 861 -17.27 -2.46 2.26
CA PRO A 861 -16.62 -1.77 3.38
C PRO A 861 -15.35 -2.48 3.86
N THR A 862 -15.11 -3.74 3.45
CA THR A 862 -13.90 -4.49 3.81
C THR A 862 -12.79 -4.35 2.78
N ASN A 863 -13.12 -3.85 1.59
CA ASN A 863 -12.17 -3.60 0.52
C ASN A 863 -12.57 -2.35 -0.29
N PRO A 864 -12.55 -1.15 0.31
CA PRO A 864 -12.78 0.09 -0.42
C PRO A 864 -11.77 0.30 -1.54
N THR A 865 -12.18 1.00 -2.60
CA THR A 865 -11.31 1.28 -3.75
C THR A 865 -11.25 2.77 -4.03
N PHE A 866 -10.03 3.30 -4.19
CA PHE A 866 -9.80 4.66 -4.63
C PHE A 866 -10.41 4.89 -6.02
N VAL A 867 -11.07 6.04 -6.20
CA VAL A 867 -11.73 6.41 -7.46
C VAL A 867 -11.06 7.63 -8.09
N ASP A 868 -10.95 8.72 -7.33
CA ASP A 868 -10.47 10.00 -7.85
C ASP A 868 -9.93 10.90 -6.74
N TYR A 869 -9.04 11.82 -7.10
CA TYR A 869 -8.60 12.92 -6.25
C TYR A 869 -8.77 14.23 -7.01
N THR A 870 -9.84 14.95 -6.68
CA THR A 870 -10.17 16.24 -7.32
C THR A 870 -9.69 17.38 -6.44
N ASN A 871 -8.75 18.17 -6.95
CA ASN A 871 -8.27 19.39 -6.31
C ASN A 871 -8.25 20.53 -7.34
N ASN A 872 -9.00 21.60 -7.08
CA ASN A 872 -9.05 22.77 -7.96
C ASN A 872 -8.10 23.91 -7.53
N ARG A 873 -7.22 23.65 -6.55
CA ARG A 873 -6.18 24.58 -6.11
C ARG A 873 -5.18 24.87 -7.24
N ASP A 874 -4.93 26.15 -7.50
CA ASP A 874 -3.84 26.64 -8.34
C ASP A 874 -2.64 27.00 -7.44
N PHE A 875 -1.70 26.06 -7.30
CA PHE A 875 -0.47 26.25 -6.51
C PHE A 875 0.47 27.34 -7.05
N SER A 876 0.21 27.91 -8.24
CA SER A 876 0.91 29.10 -8.73
C SER A 876 0.25 30.41 -8.32
N GLY A 877 -0.99 30.34 -7.81
CA GLY A 877 -1.73 31.42 -7.20
C GLY A 877 -1.23 31.74 -5.80
N ASP A 878 -1.63 32.90 -5.31
CA ASP A 878 -1.41 33.38 -3.95
C ASP A 878 -2.67 33.06 -3.11
N PRO A 879 -2.55 32.22 -2.06
CA PRO A 879 -3.65 31.86 -1.15
C PRO A 879 -4.34 33.08 -0.54
N GLU A 880 -3.59 33.96 0.15
CA GLU A 880 -4.11 35.15 0.83
C GLU A 880 -4.76 36.14 -0.16
N ALA A 881 -4.25 36.21 -1.39
CA ALA A 881 -4.84 37.05 -2.43
C ALA A 881 -6.11 36.47 -3.07
N GLY A 882 -6.54 35.26 -2.68
CA GLY A 882 -7.72 34.57 -3.24
C GLY A 882 -7.53 34.17 -4.70
N THR A 883 -6.30 33.85 -5.10
CA THR A 883 -5.98 33.44 -6.49
C THR A 883 -5.56 31.98 -6.60
N ALA A 884 -5.49 31.27 -5.48
CA ALA A 884 -5.12 29.86 -5.42
C ALA A 884 -6.31 28.89 -5.57
N GLY A 885 -7.54 29.37 -5.77
CA GLY A 885 -8.73 28.50 -5.81
C GLY A 885 -9.25 28.17 -4.42
N ASP A 886 -9.82 26.97 -4.24
CA ASP A 886 -10.40 26.56 -2.96
C ASP A 886 -9.32 25.98 -2.02
N LEU A 887 -9.46 26.28 -0.73
CA LEU A 887 -8.52 25.95 0.34
C LEU A 887 -9.28 25.61 1.62
N GLY A 888 -8.86 24.56 2.34
CA GLY A 888 -9.51 24.09 3.57
C GLY A 888 -10.89 23.45 3.39
N PRO A 889 -11.09 22.42 2.54
CA PRO A 889 -12.35 21.66 2.54
C PRO A 889 -12.66 21.07 3.92
N GLU A 890 -13.79 21.49 4.51
CA GLU A 890 -14.19 21.13 5.87
C GLU A 890 -15.60 20.50 5.85
N GLY A 891 -16.63 21.28 5.51
CA GLY A 891 -17.99 20.77 5.33
C GLY A 891 -18.26 20.17 3.95
N LEU A 892 -18.84 18.97 3.88
CA LEU A 892 -19.27 18.32 2.63
C LEU A 892 -20.72 17.84 2.69
N VAL A 893 -21.49 18.07 1.62
CA VAL A 893 -22.86 17.56 1.48
C VAL A 893 -23.07 16.93 0.11
N PHE A 894 -23.39 15.64 0.11
CA PHE A 894 -23.87 14.94 -1.07
C PHE A 894 -25.35 15.27 -1.35
N ILE A 895 -25.65 15.64 -2.60
CA ILE A 895 -27.00 15.95 -3.08
C ILE A 895 -27.38 14.92 -4.14
N THR A 896 -28.47 14.18 -3.91
CA THR A 896 -28.93 13.15 -4.84
C THR A 896 -29.35 13.74 -6.18
N ALA A 897 -29.31 12.95 -7.25
CA ALA A 897 -29.84 13.34 -8.55
C ALA A 897 -31.34 13.74 -8.51
N GLU A 898 -32.13 13.16 -7.61
CA GLU A 898 -33.55 13.50 -7.43
C GLU A 898 -33.73 14.89 -6.81
N ASP A 899 -32.88 15.23 -5.85
CA ASP A 899 -32.91 16.47 -5.09
C ASP A 899 -32.15 17.62 -5.76
N SER A 900 -31.36 17.29 -6.79
CA SER A 900 -30.50 18.23 -7.51
C SER A 900 -31.28 19.12 -8.49
N PRO A 901 -30.87 20.40 -8.64
CA PRO A 901 -31.44 21.31 -9.63
C PRO A 901 -31.22 20.92 -11.09
N ILE A 902 -30.22 20.09 -11.37
CA ILE A 902 -29.85 19.70 -12.74
C ILE A 902 -30.25 18.25 -13.09
N GLY A 903 -30.66 17.46 -12.10
CA GLY A 903 -31.01 16.05 -12.28
C GLY A 903 -29.81 15.10 -12.33
N GLN A 904 -28.62 15.59 -12.00
CA GLN A 904 -27.39 14.83 -11.73
C GLN A 904 -27.01 15.00 -10.25
N SER A 905 -26.41 13.99 -9.64
CA SER A 905 -25.91 14.12 -8.26
C SER A 905 -24.88 15.24 -8.17
N LEU A 906 -24.88 15.98 -7.05
CA LEU A 906 -23.91 17.04 -6.77
C LEU A 906 -23.18 16.76 -5.47
N LEU A 907 -21.98 17.33 -5.34
CA LEU A 907 -21.28 17.49 -4.07
C LEU A 907 -21.10 18.98 -3.82
N ALA A 908 -21.59 19.47 -2.68
CA ALA A 908 -21.34 20.82 -2.20
C ALA A 908 -20.26 20.78 -1.13
N VAL A 909 -19.27 21.67 -1.23
CA VAL A 909 -18.09 21.70 -0.35
C VAL A 909 -17.89 23.13 0.14
N ALA A 910 -17.75 23.29 1.44
CA ALA A 910 -17.34 24.53 2.07
C ALA A 910 -15.83 24.48 2.33
N ASN A 911 -15.16 25.55 1.95
CA ASN A 911 -13.71 25.66 1.97
C ASN A 911 -13.35 26.84 2.88
N GLU A 912 -12.98 26.53 4.11
CA GLU A 912 -12.90 27.46 5.23
C GLU A 912 -11.89 28.59 4.96
N VAL A 913 -10.66 28.19 4.65
CA VAL A 913 -9.53 29.12 4.48
C VAL A 913 -9.74 30.04 3.29
N SER A 914 -10.26 29.52 2.18
CA SER A 914 -10.59 30.35 1.02
C SER A 914 -11.91 31.14 1.17
N GLY A 915 -12.70 30.84 2.20
CA GLY A 915 -14.04 31.40 2.41
C GLY A 915 -14.97 31.17 1.23
N SER A 916 -14.90 29.98 0.62
CA SER A 916 -15.60 29.64 -0.61
C SER A 916 -16.58 28.46 -0.41
N THR A 917 -17.61 28.38 -1.27
CA THR A 917 -18.50 27.23 -1.35
C THR A 917 -18.58 26.76 -2.80
N SER A 918 -18.10 25.55 -3.06
CA SER A 918 -17.98 24.99 -4.41
C SER A 918 -18.96 23.85 -4.66
N LEU A 919 -19.48 23.81 -5.89
CA LEU A 919 -20.48 22.85 -6.34
C LEU A 919 -19.87 21.99 -7.45
N TYR A 920 -19.82 20.68 -7.23
CA TYR A 920 -19.33 19.70 -8.18
C TYR A 920 -20.47 18.87 -8.75
N GLU A 921 -20.53 18.71 -10.07
CA GLU A 921 -21.32 17.68 -10.73
C GLU A 921 -20.60 16.34 -10.62
N ILE A 922 -21.34 15.29 -10.26
CA ILE A 922 -20.82 13.93 -10.20
C ILE A 922 -21.23 13.20 -11.48
N ASN A 923 -20.26 13.03 -12.39
CA ASN A 923 -20.49 12.40 -13.69
C ASN A 923 -20.15 10.91 -13.64
N VAL A 924 -21.08 10.07 -14.09
CA VAL A 924 -20.86 8.62 -14.25
C VAL A 924 -20.35 8.35 -15.66
N ALA A 925 -19.23 7.63 -15.79
CA ALA A 925 -18.71 7.24 -17.10
C ALA A 925 -19.73 6.39 -17.86
N GLU A 926 -20.16 6.86 -19.03
CA GLU A 926 -21.02 6.08 -19.94
C GLU A 926 -20.20 4.93 -20.54
N PRO A 927 -20.76 3.71 -20.64
CA PRO A 927 -20.07 2.61 -21.31
C PRO A 927 -19.82 3.00 -22.78
N GLU A 928 -18.56 2.92 -23.22
CA GLU A 928 -18.18 3.19 -24.61
C GLU A 928 -19.14 2.48 -25.59
N PRO A 929 -19.76 3.21 -26.53
CA PRO A 929 -20.65 2.59 -27.49
C PRO A 929 -19.85 1.58 -28.30
N THR A 930 -20.21 0.30 -28.17
CA THR A 930 -19.64 -0.76 -29.02
C THR A 930 -19.72 -0.29 -30.47
N ALA A 931 -18.57 -0.23 -31.13
CA ALA A 931 -18.50 0.15 -32.54
C ALA A 931 -19.36 -0.84 -33.33
N GLU A 932 -20.61 -0.46 -33.64
CA GLU A 932 -21.39 -1.15 -34.64
C GLU A 932 -20.57 -1.12 -35.93
N GLY A 933 -20.16 -2.32 -36.36
CA GLY A 933 -19.27 -2.50 -37.49
C GLY A 933 -19.73 -1.69 -38.68
N GLU A 934 -18.84 -0.85 -39.20
CA GLU A 934 -19.01 -0.25 -40.51
C GLU A 934 -19.25 -1.39 -41.51
N ASP A 935 -20.48 -1.44 -42.00
CA ASP A 935 -20.97 -2.37 -43.00
C ASP A 935 -20.21 -2.12 -44.32
N VAL A 936 -19.11 -2.84 -44.52
CA VAL A 936 -18.42 -2.90 -45.81
C VAL A 936 -19.31 -3.70 -46.75
N THR A 937 -20.14 -2.98 -47.50
CA THR A 937 -20.94 -3.54 -48.59
C THR A 937 -20.02 -4.20 -49.63
N ASP A 938 -20.06 -5.53 -49.74
CA ASP A 938 -19.59 -6.25 -50.92
C ASP A 938 -20.80 -6.77 -51.72
N GLU A 939 -20.97 -6.22 -52.92
CA GLU A 939 -21.94 -6.67 -53.91
C GLU A 939 -21.51 -8.04 -54.46
N ALA A 940 -22.27 -9.11 -54.20
CA ALA A 940 -22.61 -10.10 -55.24
C ALA A 940 -23.56 -11.23 -54.80
N ALA A 941 -24.60 -11.42 -55.63
CA ALA A 941 -25.19 -12.70 -56.05
C ALA A 941 -26.20 -13.45 -55.13
N THR A 942 -27.47 -13.08 -55.29
CA THR A 942 -28.62 -13.95 -55.66
C THR A 942 -28.65 -15.43 -55.21
N ALA A 943 -29.64 -15.83 -54.39
CA ALA A 943 -30.89 -16.50 -54.83
C ALA A 943 -31.58 -17.38 -53.74
N SER A 944 -32.89 -17.14 -53.56
CA SER A 944 -33.99 -18.13 -53.43
C SER A 944 -34.34 -18.83 -52.09
N GLU A 945 -35.53 -18.43 -51.59
CA GLU A 945 -36.71 -19.25 -51.17
C GLU A 945 -36.79 -20.04 -49.83
N THR A 946 -37.66 -19.50 -48.95
CA THR A 946 -38.87 -20.10 -48.29
C THR A 946 -38.80 -21.16 -47.17
N ALA A 947 -39.41 -20.75 -46.02
CA ALA A 947 -40.55 -21.34 -45.28
C ALA A 947 -40.38 -22.50 -44.26
N ALA A 948 -40.56 -22.12 -42.98
CA ALA A 948 -41.53 -22.58 -41.95
C ALA A 948 -41.77 -24.08 -41.66
N ILE A 949 -41.87 -24.44 -40.36
CA ILE A 949 -43.09 -24.87 -39.61
C ILE A 949 -42.74 -25.45 -38.22
N GLU A 950 -43.64 -25.18 -37.25
CA GLU A 950 -43.77 -25.58 -35.83
C GLU A 950 -43.92 -27.11 -35.54
N ASP A 951 -43.79 -27.50 -34.26
CA ASP A 951 -44.85 -28.02 -33.35
C ASP A 951 -44.43 -29.17 -32.37
N THR A 952 -44.34 -28.81 -31.08
CA THR A 952 -44.90 -29.34 -29.80
C THR A 952 -45.12 -30.83 -29.41
N GLU A 953 -45.10 -31.02 -28.07
CA GLU A 953 -45.86 -31.93 -27.14
C GLU A 953 -45.33 -33.38 -26.87
N THR A 954 -45.45 -34.07 -25.71
CA THR A 954 -45.90 -33.91 -24.29
C THR A 954 -45.75 -35.28 -23.54
N ASP A 955 -45.65 -35.28 -22.20
CA ASP A 955 -46.19 -36.23 -21.15
C ASP A 955 -45.74 -37.72 -21.05
N SER A 956 -45.75 -38.46 -19.93
CA SER A 956 -46.26 -38.35 -18.52
C SER A 956 -45.88 -39.61 -17.67
N GLU A 957 -45.74 -39.49 -16.32
CA GLU A 957 -46.22 -40.36 -15.18
C GLU A 957 -45.93 -41.91 -15.14
N GLU A 958 -45.86 -42.69 -14.03
CA GLU A 958 -45.95 -42.60 -12.56
C GLU A 958 -45.56 -43.99 -11.91
N ALA A 959 -45.07 -43.96 -10.64
CA ALA A 959 -45.27 -44.83 -9.43
C ALA A 959 -45.25 -46.41 -9.47
N THR A 960 -45.01 -47.24 -8.42
CA THR A 960 -45.11 -47.22 -6.92
C THR A 960 -44.48 -48.50 -6.25
N THR A 961 -44.13 -48.40 -4.94
CA THR A 961 -44.35 -49.32 -3.75
C THR A 961 -43.40 -50.44 -3.26
N GLU A 962 -43.03 -50.30 -1.96
CA GLU A 962 -43.05 -51.22 -0.77
C GLU A 962 -41.79 -52.00 -0.25
N GLU A 963 -41.45 -51.76 1.05
CA GLU A 963 -40.51 -52.41 2.01
C GLU A 963 -41.16 -53.62 2.80
N PRO A 964 -40.67 -54.22 3.95
CA PRO A 964 -39.48 -54.00 4.84
C PRO A 964 -38.81 -55.24 5.57
N GLU A 965 -37.88 -54.91 6.51
CA GLU A 965 -37.32 -55.61 7.73
C GLU A 965 -35.96 -56.39 7.62
N ALA A 966 -34.82 -55.88 8.14
CA ALA A 966 -34.23 -55.84 9.53
C ALA A 966 -33.17 -56.96 9.75
N GLU A 967 -31.95 -56.85 10.34
CA GLU A 967 -31.38 -56.13 11.51
C GLU A 967 -29.82 -55.94 11.43
N THR A 968 -29.35 -54.79 11.94
CA THR A 968 -28.14 -54.44 12.75
C THR A 968 -26.69 -54.74 12.30
N THR A 969 -25.83 -53.72 12.20
CA THR A 969 -24.82 -53.30 13.24
C THR A 969 -23.96 -52.10 12.82
N ALA A 970 -23.79 -51.17 13.78
CA ALA A 970 -22.71 -50.19 14.02
C ALA A 970 -22.35 -49.14 12.94
N GLU A 971 -22.53 -47.88 13.33
CA GLU A 971 -22.35 -46.62 12.61
C GLU A 971 -20.90 -46.35 12.19
N GLU A 972 -20.71 -46.20 10.88
CA GLU A 972 -19.68 -45.40 10.22
C GLU A 972 -20.47 -44.24 9.60
N GLU A 973 -20.13 -42.98 9.93
CA GLU A 973 -20.81 -41.84 9.30
C GLU A 973 -20.55 -41.89 7.78
N ALA A 974 -21.63 -42.02 7.02
CA ALA A 974 -21.61 -42.06 5.57
C ALA A 974 -21.29 -40.66 5.00
N PRO A 975 -20.59 -40.57 3.86
CA PRO A 975 -20.44 -39.31 3.15
C PRO A 975 -21.82 -38.79 2.72
N ALA A 976 -21.99 -37.48 2.72
CA ALA A 976 -23.18 -36.80 2.21
C ALA A 976 -23.55 -37.34 0.82
N ASP A 977 -24.84 -37.58 0.58
CA ASP A 977 -25.36 -37.96 -0.74
C ASP A 977 -24.88 -36.93 -1.78
N LEU A 978 -23.92 -37.31 -2.62
CA LEU A 978 -23.45 -36.48 -3.73
C LEU A 978 -24.62 -36.25 -4.68
N VAL A 979 -25.04 -34.99 -4.82
CA VAL A 979 -26.02 -34.59 -5.83
C VAL A 979 -25.36 -34.75 -7.20
N GLU A 980 -25.92 -35.63 -8.04
CA GLU A 980 -25.49 -35.81 -9.42
C GLU A 980 -25.58 -34.48 -10.18
N GLY A 981 -24.44 -33.97 -10.68
CA GLY A 981 -24.39 -32.62 -11.23
C GLY A 981 -22.99 -32.08 -11.52
N VAL A 982 -22.91 -30.78 -11.79
CA VAL A 982 -21.64 -30.06 -11.94
C VAL A 982 -21.48 -29.05 -10.81
N VAL A 983 -20.29 -29.00 -10.21
CA VAL A 983 -19.86 -27.88 -9.35
C VAL A 983 -19.08 -26.93 -10.23
N VAL A 984 -19.53 -25.69 -10.31
CA VAL A 984 -18.80 -24.62 -10.97
C VAL A 984 -18.17 -23.76 -9.89
N LYS A 985 -16.85 -23.71 -9.84
CA LYS A 985 -16.11 -22.84 -8.92
C LYS A 985 -15.52 -21.65 -9.69
N ASN A 986 -15.71 -20.46 -9.14
CA ASN A 986 -15.22 -19.24 -9.77
C ASN A 986 -14.06 -18.65 -8.97
N PHE A 987 -12.88 -18.59 -9.59
CA PHE A 987 -11.68 -17.91 -9.11
C PHE A 987 -11.14 -16.97 -10.18
N ALA A 988 -12.03 -16.44 -11.02
CA ALA A 988 -11.64 -15.57 -12.12
C ALA A 988 -11.36 -14.13 -11.67
N GLY A 989 -11.38 -13.83 -10.37
CA GLY A 989 -11.20 -12.48 -9.84
C GLY A 989 -12.42 -11.58 -10.02
N ASN A 990 -13.51 -12.10 -10.59
CA ASN A 990 -14.69 -11.34 -10.97
C ASN A 990 -15.95 -12.24 -10.99
N VAL A 991 -17.14 -11.66 -11.13
CA VAL A 991 -18.39 -12.42 -11.28
C VAL A 991 -18.40 -13.21 -12.59
N LEU A 992 -18.56 -14.53 -12.47
CA LEU A 992 -18.60 -15.44 -13.61
C LEU A 992 -20.03 -15.66 -14.10
N THR A 993 -20.26 -15.41 -15.38
CA THR A 993 -21.43 -15.93 -16.09
C THR A 993 -21.09 -17.30 -16.67
N PHE A 994 -21.60 -18.36 -16.06
CA PHE A 994 -21.47 -19.73 -16.54
C PHE A 994 -22.68 -20.11 -17.38
N THR A 995 -22.46 -20.38 -18.66
CA THR A 995 -23.51 -20.78 -19.62
C THR A 995 -23.42 -22.26 -19.91
N LEU A 996 -24.51 -23.00 -19.69
CA LEU A 996 -24.64 -24.40 -20.07
C LEU A 996 -25.81 -24.54 -21.07
N GLY A 997 -25.50 -24.73 -22.36
CA GLY A 997 -26.52 -24.66 -23.40
C GLY A 997 -27.11 -23.24 -23.54
N ASN A 998 -28.40 -23.07 -23.22
CA ASN A 998 -29.10 -21.78 -23.26
C ASN A 998 -29.35 -21.18 -21.85
N GLU A 999 -28.91 -21.86 -20.80
CA GLU A 999 -29.11 -21.43 -19.41
C GLU A 999 -27.84 -20.76 -18.88
N GLN A 1000 -28.01 -19.64 -18.18
CA GLN A 1000 -26.93 -18.86 -17.57
C GLN A 1000 -27.04 -18.89 -16.06
N PHE A 1001 -25.90 -19.08 -15.41
CA PHE A 1001 -25.73 -19.12 -13.96
C PHE A 1001 -24.68 -18.08 -13.59
N ILE A 1002 -24.97 -17.29 -12.55
CA ILE A 1002 -24.03 -16.30 -12.03
C ILE A 1002 -23.34 -16.91 -10.82
N VAL A 1003 -22.01 -16.93 -10.84
CA VAL A 1003 -21.18 -17.45 -9.75
C VAL A 1003 -20.31 -16.28 -9.27
N PRO A 1004 -20.50 -15.75 -8.05
CA PRO A 1004 -19.64 -14.71 -7.49
C PRO A 1004 -18.17 -15.14 -7.44
N ASN A 1005 -17.24 -14.18 -7.36
CA ASN A 1005 -15.82 -14.50 -7.20
C ASN A 1005 -15.60 -15.27 -5.89
N GLU A 1006 -14.71 -16.26 -5.92
CA GLU A 1006 -14.39 -17.18 -4.82
C GLU A 1006 -15.55 -18.04 -4.31
N ASP A 1007 -16.67 -18.08 -5.03
CA ASP A 1007 -17.85 -18.85 -4.68
C ASP A 1007 -18.02 -20.08 -5.61
N GLU A 1008 -18.91 -20.99 -5.22
CA GLU A 1008 -19.27 -22.17 -6.01
C GLU A 1008 -20.78 -22.36 -6.15
N VAL A 1009 -21.21 -22.82 -7.33
CA VAL A 1009 -22.59 -23.26 -7.55
C VAL A 1009 -22.65 -24.72 -7.94
N THR A 1010 -23.55 -25.48 -7.32
CA THR A 1010 -23.85 -26.86 -7.70
C THR A 1010 -25.10 -26.90 -8.57
N LEU A 1011 -24.95 -27.37 -9.81
CA LEU A 1011 -26.03 -27.49 -10.79
C LEU A 1011 -26.40 -28.98 -10.96
N PRO A 1012 -27.62 -29.40 -10.58
CA PRO A 1012 -28.06 -30.77 -10.80
C PRO A 1012 -28.25 -31.04 -12.29
N LEU A 1013 -27.54 -32.03 -12.84
CA LEU A 1013 -27.56 -32.38 -14.25
C LEU A 1013 -27.75 -33.90 -14.43
N SER A 1014 -28.41 -34.30 -15.51
CA SER A 1014 -28.50 -35.73 -15.86
C SER A 1014 -27.21 -36.23 -16.52
N PRO A 1015 -26.93 -37.55 -16.52
CA PRO A 1015 -25.77 -38.09 -17.24
C PRO A 1015 -25.78 -37.73 -18.71
N GLY A 1016 -24.67 -37.21 -19.21
CA GLY A 1016 -24.59 -36.69 -20.56
C GLY A 1016 -23.28 -35.96 -20.84
N ARG A 1017 -23.10 -35.57 -22.09
CA ARG A 1017 -21.99 -34.70 -22.50
C ARG A 1017 -22.51 -33.27 -22.61
N TYR A 1018 -21.83 -32.35 -21.96
CA TYR A 1018 -22.21 -30.95 -21.86
C TYR A 1018 -21.10 -30.07 -22.43
N THR A 1019 -21.50 -29.01 -23.11
CA THR A 1019 -20.62 -27.89 -23.48
C THR A 1019 -21.01 -26.69 -22.65
N TYR A 1020 -20.02 -26.00 -22.11
CA TYR A 1020 -20.24 -24.78 -21.36
C TYR A 1020 -19.38 -23.63 -21.90
N THR A 1021 -19.76 -22.42 -21.53
CA THR A 1021 -18.92 -21.22 -21.65
C THR A 1021 -18.93 -20.49 -20.33
N GLY A 1022 -17.76 -20.30 -19.73
CA GLY A 1022 -17.57 -19.35 -18.63
C GLY A 1022 -17.13 -18.02 -19.22
N SER A 1023 -17.76 -16.93 -18.79
CA SER A 1023 -17.38 -15.58 -19.23
C SER A 1023 -17.40 -14.59 -18.08
N THR A 1024 -16.36 -13.76 -18.03
CA THR A 1024 -16.23 -12.55 -17.21
C THR A 1024 -16.07 -11.37 -18.18
N PRO A 1025 -16.07 -10.12 -17.68
CA PRO A 1025 -15.72 -8.96 -18.51
C PRO A 1025 -14.34 -9.08 -19.19
N GLU A 1026 -13.40 -9.79 -18.57
CA GLU A 1026 -12.01 -9.91 -19.04
C GLU A 1026 -11.79 -11.03 -20.08
N GLY A 1027 -12.76 -11.94 -20.28
CA GLY A 1027 -12.62 -13.01 -21.26
C GLY A 1027 -13.67 -14.10 -21.16
N ALA A 1028 -13.66 -15.02 -22.12
CA ALA A 1028 -14.53 -16.19 -22.10
C ALA A 1028 -13.76 -17.45 -22.49
N VAL A 1029 -14.05 -18.55 -21.79
CA VAL A 1029 -13.52 -19.88 -22.10
C VAL A 1029 -14.67 -20.84 -22.29
N SER A 1030 -14.59 -21.65 -23.34
CA SER A 1030 -15.54 -22.73 -23.58
C SER A 1030 -14.89 -24.08 -23.32
N GLY A 1031 -15.64 -25.00 -22.75
CA GLY A 1031 -15.19 -26.35 -22.49
C GLY A 1031 -16.27 -27.38 -22.72
N GLU A 1032 -15.90 -28.65 -22.61
CA GLU A 1032 -16.87 -29.73 -22.52
C GLU A 1032 -16.53 -30.64 -21.35
N PHE A 1033 -17.55 -31.29 -20.80
CA PHE A 1033 -17.39 -32.38 -19.86
C PHE A 1033 -18.38 -33.50 -20.12
N THR A 1034 -18.07 -34.70 -19.62
CA THR A 1034 -19.02 -35.81 -19.58
C THR A 1034 -19.38 -36.08 -18.13
N LEU A 1035 -20.67 -36.04 -17.81
CA LEU A 1035 -21.19 -36.42 -16.50
C LEU A 1035 -21.64 -37.89 -16.55
N SER A 1036 -21.03 -38.73 -15.71
CA SER A 1036 -21.39 -40.14 -15.56
C SER A 1036 -22.51 -40.33 -14.53
N ALA A 1037 -23.26 -41.42 -14.66
CA ALA A 1037 -24.35 -41.73 -13.73
C ALA A 1037 -23.86 -41.86 -12.28
N GLY A 1038 -24.44 -41.05 -11.38
CA GLY A 1038 -24.09 -41.01 -9.96
C GLY A 1038 -22.70 -40.42 -9.65
N SER A 1039 -22.19 -39.56 -10.55
CA SER A 1039 -20.96 -38.80 -10.34
C SER A 1039 -21.25 -37.30 -10.27
N GLN A 1040 -20.27 -36.54 -9.79
CA GLN A 1040 -20.24 -35.09 -9.91
C GLN A 1040 -19.08 -34.72 -10.83
N VAL A 1041 -19.11 -33.55 -11.43
CA VAL A 1041 -17.99 -32.99 -12.19
C VAL A 1041 -17.65 -31.64 -11.59
N GLN A 1042 -16.37 -31.33 -11.41
CA GLN A 1042 -15.96 -29.97 -11.05
C GLN A 1042 -15.39 -29.25 -12.27
N VAL A 1043 -15.92 -28.05 -12.52
CA VAL A 1043 -15.40 -27.08 -13.48
C VAL A 1043 -14.93 -25.87 -12.68
N THR A 1044 -13.62 -25.65 -12.68
CA THR A 1044 -13.01 -24.49 -12.02
C THR A 1044 -12.59 -23.50 -13.09
N LEU A 1045 -12.99 -22.24 -12.93
CA LEU A 1045 -12.67 -21.16 -13.86
C LEU A 1045 -11.85 -20.12 -13.12
N TYR A 1046 -10.69 -19.76 -13.66
CA TYR A 1046 -9.76 -18.82 -13.02
C TYR A 1046 -9.10 -17.92 -14.07
N PHE A 1047 -8.52 -16.82 -13.63
CA PHE A 1047 -7.82 -15.86 -14.47
C PHE A 1047 -6.32 -15.97 -14.24
N ASP A 1048 -5.53 -16.11 -15.31
CA ASP A 1048 -4.06 -16.31 -15.23
C ASP A 1048 -3.25 -15.07 -15.62
N GLY A 1049 -3.91 -13.91 -15.70
CA GLY A 1049 -3.32 -12.66 -16.17
C GLY A 1049 -3.15 -12.56 -17.70
N LYS A 1050 -3.40 -13.65 -18.46
CA LYS A 1050 -3.35 -13.68 -19.94
C LYS A 1050 -4.72 -14.05 -20.57
N GLY A 1051 -5.66 -14.51 -19.75
CA GLY A 1051 -7.06 -14.72 -20.10
C GLY A 1051 -7.76 -15.64 -19.10
N MET A 1052 -9.04 -15.93 -19.36
CA MET A 1052 -9.76 -16.91 -18.55
C MET A 1052 -9.34 -18.33 -18.93
N LEU A 1053 -8.95 -19.12 -17.94
CA LEU A 1053 -8.68 -20.54 -18.07
C LEU A 1053 -9.77 -21.36 -17.37
N ASN A 1054 -9.95 -22.58 -17.87
CA ASN A 1054 -10.75 -23.61 -17.21
C ASN A 1054 -9.86 -24.79 -16.82
N SER A 1055 -10.04 -25.30 -15.61
CA SER A 1055 -9.59 -26.64 -15.23
C SER A 1055 -10.80 -27.55 -14.99
N TYR A 1056 -10.64 -28.79 -15.44
CA TYR A 1056 -11.65 -29.82 -15.35
C TYR A 1056 -11.14 -30.93 -14.45
N GLN A 1057 -11.95 -31.31 -13.45
CA GLN A 1057 -11.63 -32.41 -12.57
C GLN A 1057 -12.85 -33.33 -12.43
N GLU A 1058 -12.68 -34.61 -12.81
CA GLU A 1058 -13.59 -35.67 -12.36
C GLU A 1058 -13.16 -36.04 -10.92
N PRO A 1059 -14.08 -36.00 -9.93
CA PRO A 1059 -13.83 -36.46 -8.57
C PRO A 1059 -13.61 -37.98 -8.49
#